data_AF-B9XF03-F1
#
_entry.id   AF-B9XF03-F1
#
_cell.length_a   1.000
_cell.length_b   1.000
_cell.length_c   1.000
_cell.angle_alpha   90.00
_cell.angle_beta   90.00
_cell.angle_gamma   90.00
#
_symmetry.space_group_name_H-M   'P 1'
#
loop_
_entity.id
_entity.type
_entity.pdbx_description
1 polymer ?
#
loop_
_entity_poly.entity_id
_entity_poly.type
_entity_poly.pdbx_seq_one_letter_code
_entity_poly.pdbx_strand_id
1 'polypeptide(L)'
;MLQMIKRFYWVMVFAAVTQVASAFSLIGPYEAYQVDTIGYHLPGDIGAPKNLLSEYRWNTPTIYYAYDEAFTGFFRSNGTFAVDQAFSLLNNLKNLSSYSPELSEFSLNTSRYNYEAQALALIDLKSVALSVIVEELGLTDPERWVWTLRGRVTQPGASCPFMIYTTEMRNYDPLSNAYSPYVNGTLWSYLIIENCGVGGPPSAISLTFPVDPTAPNGTPVVSLVNGRSTSGFGLFFNGLSRDDVGGLRYLMGTNNYNVETVETNSLQFVTNRFSQLLVTTNLTTLIAQSLTNDPVSLTALFPGLIIDSFTNFFVNVITTNFTATFVNKPFVPAFTPASLVLTTNFTTNAAVRFIYKFANVVTNTYFTKGFVTITDTSVTNGGSWTPTGASLVTNVTTRTVITNIANGTFYLIPSNTCGVQIINTQLVSLVTFTNTIAGITNVAGVTNIDGQNFRRDIITYNTNFSLIVYPILCVTNSVDKREGIDHIKFVRVDLDPISGRIKNGPITNIYHLVSVNQTNPQPTIQTFIRVLNFPDWLFSGIEDPSPLGDAAVYREFPRFTPVPNFGTNAGPGILQGPVDFLFNINGPLIVNFYSTNFFLNGLPQAQGQTNFVWGSFDSSTNAPIVYPESYTITNIDNLLFFYVITTAPPDGRVGVSYSTQLDTAGGQAPFLWSLNASSAGLPDGLTLSPDGVISGTPTTEGIYDFTVDVTESGGRTTTQDLSINITP
;
A
#
# COMPACT_ATOMS: atom_id res chain seq x y z
N MET A 1 30.30 53.25 -29.79
CA MET A 1 29.92 53.26 -28.37
C MET A 1 28.41 53.11 -28.15
N LEU A 2 27.55 53.93 -28.79
CA LEU A 2 26.08 53.84 -28.67
C LEU A 2 25.45 52.49 -29.13
N GLN A 3 26.02 51.81 -30.13
CA GLN A 3 25.56 50.47 -30.53
C GLN A 3 25.94 49.37 -29.54
N MET A 4 27.08 49.49 -28.85
CA MET A 4 27.47 48.56 -27.78
C MET A 4 26.61 48.78 -26.53
N ILE A 5 26.30 50.03 -26.18
CA ILE A 5 25.40 50.36 -25.07
C ILE A 5 23.98 49.86 -25.37
N LYS A 6 23.47 50.02 -26.59
CA LYS A 6 22.17 49.42 -26.99
C LYS A 6 22.18 47.89 -26.90
N ARG A 7 23.24 47.22 -27.35
CA ARG A 7 23.35 45.75 -27.26
C ARG A 7 23.45 45.28 -25.80
N PHE A 8 24.20 45.97 -24.94
CA PHE A 8 24.23 45.68 -23.50
C PHE A 8 22.90 45.99 -22.80
N TYR A 9 22.19 47.03 -23.22
CA TYR A 9 20.86 47.36 -22.70
C TYR A 9 19.82 46.30 -23.12
N TRP A 10 19.87 45.80 -24.37
CA TRP A 10 19.01 44.69 -24.80
C TRP A 10 19.35 43.37 -24.09
N VAL A 11 20.63 43.08 -23.83
CA VAL A 11 21.03 41.90 -23.04
C VAL A 11 20.63 42.05 -21.56
N MET A 12 20.72 43.24 -20.97
CA MET A 12 20.23 43.48 -19.60
C MET A 12 18.71 43.53 -19.49
N VAL A 13 17.98 43.97 -20.53
CA VAL A 13 16.51 43.91 -20.58
C VAL A 13 16.03 42.47 -20.82
N PHE A 14 16.74 41.66 -21.60
CA PHE A 14 16.48 40.22 -21.70
C PHE A 14 16.83 39.45 -20.42
N ALA A 15 17.85 39.89 -19.68
CA ALA A 15 18.20 39.31 -18.38
C ALA A 15 17.30 39.77 -17.23
N ALA A 16 16.47 40.81 -17.41
CA ALA A 16 15.62 41.39 -16.37
C ALA A 16 14.16 40.95 -16.42
N VAL A 17 13.73 40.12 -17.40
CA VAL A 17 12.38 39.55 -17.43
C VAL A 17 12.40 38.14 -18.01
N THR A 18 13.11 37.22 -17.37
CA THR A 18 12.65 35.82 -17.40
C THR A 18 11.69 35.68 -16.24
N GLN A 19 10.45 36.16 -16.39
CA GLN A 19 9.37 35.67 -15.55
C GLN A 19 9.35 34.16 -15.74
N VAL A 20 9.68 33.43 -14.69
CA VAL A 20 9.64 31.98 -14.71
C VAL A 20 8.17 31.62 -14.84
N ALA A 21 7.78 31.15 -16.02
CA ALA A 21 6.41 30.85 -16.36
C ALA A 21 6.07 29.43 -15.88
N SER A 22 5.90 29.28 -14.57
CA SER A 22 5.64 28.00 -13.90
C SER A 22 4.91 28.25 -12.58
N ALA A 23 4.00 27.36 -12.21
CA ALA A 23 3.40 27.36 -10.89
C ALA A 23 2.75 26.03 -10.50
N PHE A 24 2.80 25.71 -9.21
CA PHE A 24 2.12 24.56 -8.62
C PHE A 24 1.13 24.99 -7.55
N SER A 25 0.18 24.12 -7.22
CA SER A 25 -0.75 24.29 -6.10
C SER A 25 -0.67 23.11 -5.13
N LEU A 26 -0.97 23.39 -3.86
CA LEU A 26 -0.79 22.47 -2.74
C LEU A 26 -2.14 22.10 -2.15
N ILE A 27 -2.36 20.84 -1.77
CA ILE A 27 -3.64 20.39 -1.22
C ILE A 27 -3.59 20.23 0.31
N GLY A 28 -4.75 20.39 0.95
CA GLY A 28 -4.94 20.10 2.36
C GLY A 28 -6.43 20.07 2.75
N PRO A 29 -6.75 19.89 4.04
CA PRO A 29 -8.13 19.88 4.53
C PRO A 29 -8.77 21.26 4.37
N TYR A 30 -10.09 21.32 4.22
CA TYR A 30 -10.81 22.58 4.06
C TYR A 30 -10.66 23.52 5.27
N GLU A 31 -10.42 24.81 5.00
CA GLU A 31 -10.50 25.88 5.98
C GLU A 31 -11.95 26.32 6.19
N ALA A 32 -12.24 26.98 7.32
CA ALA A 32 -13.61 27.38 7.67
C ALA A 32 -14.31 28.28 6.64
N TYR A 33 -13.57 29.00 5.80
CA TYR A 33 -14.13 29.85 4.75
C TYR A 33 -14.28 29.12 3.41
N GLN A 34 -13.62 27.97 3.21
CA GLN A 34 -13.62 27.21 1.97
C GLN A 34 -14.90 26.38 1.90
N VAL A 35 -16.01 27.06 1.64
CA VAL A 35 -17.36 26.49 1.66
C VAL A 35 -17.95 26.37 0.26
N ASP A 36 -18.99 25.54 0.15
CA ASP A 36 -19.62 25.19 -1.14
C ASP A 36 -20.09 26.44 -1.89
N THR A 37 -20.59 27.45 -1.16
CA THR A 37 -21.17 28.67 -1.75
C THR A 37 -20.18 29.50 -2.57
N ILE A 38 -18.88 29.32 -2.40
CA ILE A 38 -17.83 30.06 -3.14
C ILE A 38 -16.90 29.15 -3.96
N GLY A 39 -17.37 27.95 -4.33
CA GLY A 39 -16.68 27.11 -5.31
C GLY A 39 -15.72 26.06 -4.75
N TYR A 40 -15.85 25.72 -3.46
CA TYR A 40 -15.16 24.59 -2.81
C TYR A 40 -16.11 23.40 -2.62
N HIS A 41 -15.58 22.26 -2.16
CA HIS A 41 -16.34 21.00 -2.03
C HIS A 41 -17.09 20.64 -3.32
N LEU A 42 -16.53 21.01 -4.47
CA LEU A 42 -17.10 20.51 -5.70
C LEU A 42 -16.91 19.00 -5.69
N PRO A 43 -17.87 18.26 -6.23
CA PRO A 43 -17.78 16.82 -6.12
C PRO A 43 -16.49 16.27 -6.74
N GLY A 44 -15.80 15.34 -6.07
CA GLY A 44 -14.47 14.88 -6.49
C GLY A 44 -13.32 15.68 -5.88
N ASP A 45 -13.58 16.83 -5.24
CA ASP A 45 -12.58 17.55 -4.46
C ASP A 45 -12.27 16.76 -3.17
N ILE A 46 -11.04 16.31 -3.07
CA ILE A 46 -10.55 15.59 -1.88
C ILE A 46 -9.95 16.53 -0.82
N GLY A 47 -9.86 17.82 -1.12
CA GLY A 47 -9.30 18.86 -0.27
C GLY A 47 -9.38 20.22 -0.95
N ALA A 48 -8.65 21.19 -0.43
CA ALA A 48 -8.62 22.56 -0.94
C ALA A 48 -7.20 23.11 -1.00
N PRO A 49 -6.94 24.13 -1.85
CA PRO A 49 -5.62 24.71 -1.99
C PRO A 49 -5.10 25.34 -0.69
N LYS A 50 -3.81 25.17 -0.43
CA LYS A 50 -3.11 25.64 0.77
C LYS A 50 -2.07 26.71 0.51
N ASN A 51 -1.73 27.44 1.57
CA ASN A 51 -0.58 28.32 1.56
C ASN A 51 0.71 27.52 1.75
N LEU A 52 1.83 28.07 1.27
CA LEU A 52 3.16 27.61 1.67
C LEU A 52 3.29 27.57 3.20
N LEU A 53 4.01 26.57 3.70
CA LEU A 53 4.18 26.23 5.12
C LEU A 53 2.90 25.75 5.83
N SER A 54 1.80 25.58 5.12
CA SER A 54 0.53 25.02 5.61
C SER A 54 0.14 23.73 4.88
N GLU A 55 1.06 23.19 4.09
CA GLU A 55 0.88 21.98 3.29
C GLU A 55 0.82 20.70 4.13
N TYR A 56 0.27 19.66 3.49
CA TYR A 56 0.30 18.29 3.96
C TYR A 56 1.14 17.48 2.98
N ARG A 57 2.03 16.64 3.51
CA ARG A 57 2.89 15.78 2.70
C ARG A 57 3.13 14.42 3.36
N TRP A 58 3.60 13.46 2.57
CA TRP A 58 4.12 12.22 3.11
C TRP A 58 5.52 12.44 3.70
N ASN A 59 5.78 11.89 4.88
CA ASN A 59 7.12 11.86 5.46
C ASN A 59 7.68 10.43 5.60
N THR A 60 7.06 9.48 4.88
CA THR A 60 7.50 8.10 4.78
C THR A 60 8.21 7.86 3.44
N PRO A 61 9.51 7.50 3.44
CA PRO A 61 10.28 7.35 2.20
C PRO A 61 9.86 6.21 1.26
N THR A 62 9.01 5.30 1.73
CA THR A 62 8.56 4.17 0.92
C THR A 62 7.07 3.95 1.11
N ILE A 63 6.35 3.92 -0.01
CA ILE A 63 4.91 3.68 -0.11
C ILE A 63 4.69 2.34 -0.81
N TYR A 64 3.85 1.49 -0.21
CA TYR A 64 3.50 0.19 -0.75
C TYR A 64 2.14 0.24 -1.42
N TYR A 65 2.04 -0.20 -2.67
CA TYR A 65 0.77 -0.23 -3.38
C TYR A 65 0.40 -1.64 -3.84
N ALA A 66 -0.89 -1.88 -4.01
CA ALA A 66 -1.41 -3.15 -4.49
C ALA A 66 -2.68 -2.97 -5.32
N TYR A 67 -3.11 -4.07 -5.94
CA TYR A 67 -4.36 -4.16 -6.70
C TYR A 67 -5.29 -5.18 -6.05
N ASP A 68 -6.57 -4.90 -6.03
CA ASP A 68 -7.58 -5.86 -5.57
C ASP A 68 -8.06 -6.81 -6.69
N GLU A 69 -8.94 -7.74 -6.33
CA GLU A 69 -9.49 -8.71 -7.28
C GLU A 69 -10.42 -8.05 -8.32
N ALA A 70 -11.19 -7.03 -7.95
CA ALA A 70 -12.10 -6.34 -8.86
C ALA A 70 -11.33 -5.59 -9.97
N PHE A 71 -10.28 -4.87 -9.59
CA PHE A 71 -9.38 -4.16 -10.49
C PHE A 71 -8.69 -5.15 -11.43
N THR A 72 -8.05 -6.18 -10.88
CA THR A 72 -7.33 -7.17 -11.69
C THR A 72 -8.26 -8.02 -12.54
N GLY A 73 -9.50 -8.25 -12.12
CA GLY A 73 -10.53 -8.93 -12.89
C GLY A 73 -10.94 -8.18 -14.15
N PHE A 74 -11.14 -6.86 -14.05
CA PHE A 74 -11.52 -6.01 -15.19
C PHE A 74 -10.33 -5.65 -16.08
N PHE A 75 -9.27 -5.10 -15.48
CA PHE A 75 -8.13 -4.53 -16.20
C PHE A 75 -7.06 -5.55 -16.59
N ARG A 76 -7.06 -6.73 -15.94
CA ARG A 76 -6.11 -7.82 -16.18
C ARG A 76 -4.65 -7.35 -16.04
N SER A 77 -3.72 -8.15 -16.57
CA SER A 77 -2.28 -7.84 -16.50
C SER A 77 -1.93 -6.54 -17.23
N ASN A 78 -2.59 -6.25 -18.35
CA ASN A 78 -2.32 -5.06 -19.15
C ASN A 78 -2.63 -3.77 -18.40
N GLY A 79 -3.74 -3.70 -17.65
CA GLY A 79 -4.02 -2.49 -16.89
C GLY A 79 -3.22 -2.38 -15.60
N THR A 80 -2.86 -3.50 -14.94
CA THR A 80 -1.85 -3.42 -13.85
C THR A 80 -0.51 -2.92 -14.37
N PHE A 81 -0.11 -3.33 -15.59
CA PHE A 81 1.11 -2.84 -16.21
C PHE A 81 1.02 -1.34 -16.54
N ALA A 82 -0.13 -0.85 -17.02
CA ALA A 82 -0.34 0.57 -17.27
C ALA A 82 -0.23 1.43 -16.00
N VAL A 83 -0.77 0.96 -14.87
CA VAL A 83 -0.62 1.65 -13.58
C VAL A 83 0.83 1.53 -13.05
N ASP A 84 1.47 0.37 -13.18
CA ASP A 84 2.89 0.18 -12.82
C ASP A 84 3.80 1.14 -13.62
N GLN A 85 3.47 1.47 -14.87
CA GLN A 85 4.17 2.49 -15.65
C GLN A 85 4.05 3.89 -15.05
N ALA A 86 2.90 4.27 -14.48
CA ALA A 86 2.74 5.53 -13.77
C ALA A 86 3.67 5.59 -12.55
N PHE A 87 3.72 4.52 -11.74
CA PHE A 87 4.67 4.41 -10.63
C PHE A 87 6.13 4.41 -11.10
N SER A 88 6.43 3.82 -12.26
CA SER A 88 7.78 3.84 -12.82
C SER A 88 8.24 5.26 -13.14
N LEU A 89 7.35 6.13 -13.66
CA LEU A 89 7.69 7.54 -13.91
C LEU A 89 8.14 8.27 -12.63
N LEU A 90 7.46 8.01 -11.51
CA LEU A 90 7.79 8.58 -10.21
C LEU A 90 9.05 7.97 -9.60
N ASN A 91 9.19 6.64 -9.65
CA ASN A 91 10.38 5.93 -9.15
C ASN A 91 11.67 6.25 -9.94
N ASN A 92 11.54 6.70 -11.19
CA ASN A 92 12.66 7.11 -12.04
C ASN A 92 13.13 8.55 -11.75
N LEU A 93 12.42 9.29 -10.89
CA LEU A 93 12.91 10.57 -10.40
C LEU A 93 14.20 10.36 -9.60
N LYS A 94 15.10 11.33 -9.72
CA LYS A 94 16.23 11.47 -8.80
C LYS A 94 15.72 12.16 -7.53
N ASN A 95 16.60 12.23 -6.54
CA ASN A 95 16.49 13.17 -5.44
C ASN A 95 16.06 14.56 -5.94
N LEU A 96 14.89 15.04 -5.51
CA LEU A 96 14.24 16.22 -6.06
C LEU A 96 15.10 17.49 -5.90
N SER A 97 15.88 17.54 -4.81
CA SER A 97 16.80 18.64 -4.52
C SER A 97 18.07 18.62 -5.38
N SER A 98 18.31 17.54 -6.15
CA SER A 98 19.49 17.42 -7.03
C SER A 98 19.28 17.97 -8.45
N TYR A 99 18.03 18.25 -8.84
CA TYR A 99 17.71 18.81 -10.15
C TYR A 99 18.14 20.28 -10.27
N SER A 100 18.29 20.75 -11.51
CA SER A 100 18.59 22.16 -11.78
C SER A 100 17.54 23.09 -11.13
N PRO A 101 17.93 24.29 -10.65
CA PRO A 101 16.98 25.24 -10.09
C PRO A 101 15.77 25.47 -11.02
N GLU A 102 16.02 25.69 -12.30
CA GLU A 102 15.00 25.96 -13.32
C GLU A 102 14.24 24.71 -13.80
N LEU A 103 14.57 23.52 -13.30
CA LEU A 103 13.97 22.25 -13.70
C LEU A 103 13.98 22.05 -15.21
N SER A 104 15.10 22.42 -15.83
CA SER A 104 15.33 22.37 -17.28
C SER A 104 15.28 20.95 -17.85
N GLU A 105 15.46 19.94 -17.00
CA GLU A 105 15.35 18.52 -17.32
C GLU A 105 13.90 18.09 -17.65
N PHE A 106 12.91 18.89 -17.23
CA PHE A 106 11.50 18.61 -17.41
C PHE A 106 10.87 19.53 -18.46
N SER A 107 10.00 18.94 -19.27
CA SER A 107 9.23 19.63 -20.31
C SER A 107 8.08 20.41 -19.68
N LEU A 108 7.77 21.57 -20.27
CA LEU A 108 6.52 22.28 -19.97
C LEU A 108 5.30 21.59 -20.60
N ASN A 109 5.49 20.87 -21.70
CA ASN A 109 4.41 20.19 -22.42
C ASN A 109 4.64 18.68 -22.43
N THR A 110 3.90 17.98 -21.57
CA THR A 110 3.92 16.51 -21.42
C THR A 110 2.63 15.84 -21.90
N SER A 111 1.58 16.61 -22.16
CA SER A 111 0.29 16.14 -22.68
C SER A 111 0.35 15.83 -24.18
N ARG A 112 -0.33 14.76 -24.59
CA ARG A 112 -0.44 14.32 -25.99
C ARG A 112 -1.87 13.87 -26.26
N TYR A 113 -2.29 13.95 -27.52
CA TYR A 113 -3.60 13.49 -27.96
C TYR A 113 -3.47 12.35 -28.96
N ASN A 114 -4.17 11.25 -28.69
CA ASN A 114 -4.48 10.23 -29.67
C ASN A 114 -5.90 10.48 -30.18
N TYR A 115 -6.02 10.99 -31.40
CA TYR A 115 -7.31 11.37 -31.98
C TYR A 115 -8.21 10.18 -32.32
N GLU A 116 -7.62 9.00 -32.59
CA GLU A 116 -8.39 7.77 -32.77
C GLU A 116 -9.04 7.35 -31.45
N ALA A 117 -8.26 7.33 -30.37
CA ALA A 117 -8.77 7.08 -29.03
C ALA A 117 -9.80 8.14 -28.58
N GLN A 118 -9.61 9.41 -28.97
CA GLN A 118 -10.58 10.48 -28.72
C GLN A 118 -11.91 10.22 -29.42
N ALA A 119 -11.90 9.81 -30.69
CA ALA A 119 -13.10 9.47 -31.44
C ALA A 119 -13.88 8.30 -30.81
N LEU A 120 -13.17 7.43 -30.08
CA LEU A 120 -13.71 6.26 -29.38
C LEU A 120 -14.06 6.51 -27.92
N ALA A 121 -13.99 7.75 -27.44
CA ALA A 121 -14.24 8.12 -26.05
C ALA A 121 -13.38 7.33 -25.03
N LEU A 122 -12.13 7.00 -25.40
CA LEU A 122 -11.21 6.26 -24.53
C LEU A 122 -10.49 7.20 -23.55
N ILE A 123 -10.33 6.74 -22.31
CA ILE A 123 -9.60 7.44 -21.24
C ILE A 123 -8.35 6.65 -20.84
N ASP A 124 -7.20 7.32 -20.79
CA ASP A 124 -5.92 6.66 -20.50
C ASP A 124 -5.79 6.27 -19.01
N LEU A 125 -5.80 4.97 -18.74
CA LEU A 125 -5.66 4.43 -17.39
C LEU A 125 -4.37 4.87 -16.70
N LYS A 126 -3.24 4.85 -17.41
CA LYS A 126 -1.92 5.25 -16.90
C LYS A 126 -1.92 6.72 -16.48
N SER A 127 -2.41 7.61 -17.32
CA SER A 127 -2.45 9.05 -17.06
C SER A 127 -3.38 9.41 -15.92
N VAL A 128 -4.54 8.77 -15.84
CA VAL A 128 -5.47 8.95 -14.72
C VAL A 128 -4.83 8.46 -13.42
N ALA A 129 -4.21 7.27 -13.43
CA ALA A 129 -3.47 6.76 -12.28
C ALA A 129 -2.36 7.73 -11.85
N LEU A 130 -1.56 8.23 -12.80
CA LEU A 130 -0.50 9.20 -12.50
C LEU A 130 -1.05 10.49 -11.89
N SER A 131 -2.17 11.01 -12.41
CA SER A 131 -2.83 12.21 -11.90
C SER A 131 -3.28 12.05 -10.45
N VAL A 132 -4.00 10.96 -10.14
CA VAL A 132 -4.47 10.72 -8.77
C VAL A 132 -3.33 10.43 -7.79
N ILE A 133 -2.27 9.78 -8.25
CA ILE A 133 -1.07 9.56 -7.44
C ILE A 133 -0.42 10.90 -7.10
N VAL A 134 -0.20 11.77 -8.09
CA VAL A 134 0.45 13.07 -7.86
C VAL A 134 -0.39 13.96 -6.96
N GLU A 135 -1.71 13.92 -7.09
CA GLU A 135 -2.62 14.60 -6.17
C GLU A 135 -2.45 14.08 -4.73
N GLU A 136 -2.43 12.75 -4.55
CA GLU A 136 -2.26 12.09 -3.25
C GLU A 136 -0.87 12.30 -2.63
N LEU A 137 0.09 12.84 -3.38
CA LEU A 137 1.38 13.26 -2.84
C LEU A 137 1.35 14.65 -2.20
N GLY A 138 0.27 15.41 -2.37
CA GLY A 138 0.08 16.72 -1.76
C GLY A 138 -0.09 17.88 -2.75
N LEU A 139 -0.16 17.60 -4.06
CA LEU A 139 -0.45 18.60 -5.08
C LEU A 139 -1.95 18.64 -5.40
N THR A 140 -2.40 19.72 -6.02
CA THR A 140 -3.76 19.82 -6.58
C THR A 140 -3.70 20.61 -7.87
N ASP A 141 -4.80 20.60 -8.64
CA ASP A 141 -4.89 21.22 -9.95
C ASP A 141 -4.48 22.71 -9.94
N PRO A 142 -3.28 23.04 -10.46
CA PRO A 142 -2.86 24.43 -10.53
C PRO A 142 -3.63 25.23 -11.59
N GLU A 143 -4.30 24.61 -12.57
CA GLU A 143 -5.09 25.34 -13.58
C GLU A 143 -6.40 25.86 -12.99
N ARG A 144 -7.12 25.04 -12.22
CA ARG A 144 -8.34 25.47 -11.52
C ARG A 144 -8.05 26.40 -10.36
N TRP A 145 -7.01 26.12 -9.57
CA TRP A 145 -6.74 26.85 -8.34
C TRP A 145 -5.84 28.09 -8.53
N VAL A 146 -5.51 28.50 -9.77
CA VAL A 146 -4.76 29.75 -10.01
C VAL A 146 -5.39 30.91 -9.24
N TRP A 147 -6.70 31.11 -9.42
CA TRP A 147 -7.47 32.18 -8.78
C TRP A 147 -8.69 31.61 -8.10
N THR A 148 -8.86 31.91 -6.81
CA THR A 148 -9.90 31.32 -5.96
C THR A 148 -10.66 32.40 -5.20
N LEU A 149 -11.88 32.11 -4.77
CA LEU A 149 -12.69 33.05 -3.99
C LEU A 149 -12.39 32.89 -2.49
N ARG A 150 -11.93 33.97 -1.86
CA ARG A 150 -11.78 34.09 -0.41
C ARG A 150 -13.06 34.54 0.28
N GLY A 151 -13.89 35.31 -0.42
CA GLY A 151 -15.10 35.89 0.15
C GLY A 151 -16.09 36.35 -0.89
N ARG A 152 -17.36 36.33 -0.49
CA ARG A 152 -18.52 36.77 -1.28
C ARG A 152 -19.48 37.50 -0.35
N VAL A 153 -19.69 38.80 -0.60
CA VAL A 153 -20.62 39.63 0.20
C VAL A 153 -21.50 40.46 -0.71
N THR A 154 -22.77 40.64 -0.35
CA THR A 154 -23.69 41.52 -1.11
C THR A 154 -23.26 42.97 -0.99
N GLN A 155 -23.34 43.74 -2.07
CA GLN A 155 -23.13 45.19 -2.00
C GLN A 155 -24.16 45.83 -1.04
N PRO A 156 -23.78 46.86 -0.27
CA PRO A 156 -24.70 47.52 0.66
C PRO A 156 -25.96 48.03 -0.04
N GLY A 157 -27.13 47.58 0.42
CA GLY A 157 -28.43 47.98 -0.13
C GLY A 157 -28.81 47.35 -1.48
N ALA A 158 -28.01 46.43 -2.01
CA ALA A 158 -28.29 45.69 -3.24
C ALA A 158 -28.55 44.20 -2.97
N SER A 159 -29.11 43.51 -3.96
CA SER A 159 -29.28 42.05 -3.99
C SER A 159 -28.39 41.43 -5.06
N CYS A 160 -28.27 40.11 -5.08
CA CYS A 160 -27.64 39.39 -6.20
C CYS A 160 -28.24 39.89 -7.54
N PRO A 161 -27.44 40.15 -8.60
CA PRO A 161 -26.02 39.81 -8.80
C PRO A 161 -24.99 40.83 -8.29
N PHE A 162 -25.41 41.86 -7.54
CA PHE A 162 -24.51 42.91 -7.08
C PHE A 162 -23.71 42.47 -5.85
N MET A 163 -22.64 41.73 -6.11
CA MET A 163 -21.76 41.17 -5.10
C MET A 163 -20.38 41.86 -5.11
N ILE A 164 -19.68 41.79 -3.98
CA ILE A 164 -18.27 42.10 -3.83
C ILE A 164 -17.56 40.78 -3.55
N TYR A 165 -16.58 40.46 -4.37
CA TYR A 165 -15.75 39.27 -4.22
C TYR A 165 -14.37 39.65 -3.71
N THR A 166 -13.81 38.77 -2.89
CA THR A 166 -12.39 38.79 -2.55
C THR A 166 -11.75 37.58 -3.22
N THR A 167 -10.77 37.81 -4.09
CA THR A 167 -10.06 36.76 -4.82
C THR A 167 -8.64 36.61 -4.26
N GLU A 168 -8.15 35.38 -4.23
CA GLU A 168 -6.78 35.08 -3.81
C GLU A 168 -6.13 34.10 -4.81
N MET A 169 -4.83 34.29 -5.05
CA MET A 169 -4.04 33.37 -5.88
C MET A 169 -3.57 32.21 -5.01
N ARG A 170 -3.58 30.98 -5.54
CA ARG A 170 -3.14 29.77 -4.80
C ARG A 170 -2.09 28.94 -5.53
N ASN A 171 -1.40 29.59 -6.45
CA ASN A 171 -0.32 29.02 -7.24
C ASN A 171 1.00 29.69 -6.89
N TYR A 172 2.05 28.88 -6.77
CA TYR A 172 3.38 29.32 -6.38
C TYR A 172 4.40 28.93 -7.44
N ASP A 173 5.29 29.86 -7.78
CA ASP A 173 6.43 29.57 -8.65
C ASP A 173 7.47 28.69 -7.91
N PRO A 174 7.86 27.53 -8.47
CA PRO A 174 8.81 26.60 -7.85
C PRO A 174 10.24 27.12 -7.70
N LEU A 175 10.56 28.29 -8.26
CA LEU A 175 11.84 28.96 -8.08
C LEU A 175 11.80 30.04 -6.99
N SER A 176 10.85 30.97 -7.10
CA SER A 176 10.79 32.12 -6.19
C SER A 176 9.93 31.90 -4.96
N ASN A 177 9.08 30.87 -4.94
CA ASN A 177 8.00 30.67 -3.97
C ASN A 177 7.01 31.86 -3.90
N ALA A 178 7.04 32.77 -4.88
CA ALA A 178 6.09 33.85 -5.00
C ALA A 178 4.83 33.37 -5.74
N TYR A 179 3.74 34.09 -5.56
CA TYR A 179 2.52 33.85 -6.32
C TYR A 179 2.76 34.00 -7.83
N SER A 180 2.28 33.03 -8.61
CA SER A 180 2.45 33.00 -10.06
C SER A 180 1.15 32.58 -10.78
N PRO A 181 0.66 33.38 -11.75
CA PRO A 181 -0.48 33.03 -12.59
C PRO A 181 -0.09 32.17 -13.80
N TYR A 182 1.18 31.77 -13.93
CA TYR A 182 1.66 30.99 -15.05
C TYR A 182 1.64 29.50 -14.70
N VAL A 183 1.02 28.68 -15.54
CA VAL A 183 1.05 27.21 -15.41
C VAL A 183 1.67 26.65 -16.69
N ASN A 184 2.79 25.94 -16.56
CA ASN A 184 3.56 25.31 -17.63
C ASN A 184 3.82 26.25 -18.82
N GLY A 185 4.12 27.52 -18.54
CA GLY A 185 4.37 28.53 -19.57
C GLY A 185 3.15 29.37 -19.98
N THR A 186 1.93 28.90 -19.72
CA THR A 186 0.70 29.57 -20.10
C THR A 186 0.27 30.57 -19.02
N LEU A 187 -0.06 31.80 -19.40
CA LEU A 187 -0.63 32.79 -18.48
C LEU A 187 -2.13 32.55 -18.29
N TRP A 188 -2.59 32.47 -17.05
CA TRP A 188 -3.99 32.27 -16.70
C TRP A 188 -4.65 33.51 -16.08
N SER A 189 -5.91 33.71 -16.42
CA SER A 189 -6.80 34.71 -15.84
C SER A 189 -8.08 34.02 -15.37
N TYR A 190 -9.04 34.79 -14.85
CA TYR A 190 -10.30 34.27 -14.33
C TYR A 190 -11.48 35.18 -14.62
N LEU A 191 -12.66 34.58 -14.66
CA LEU A 191 -13.96 35.24 -14.59
C LEU A 191 -14.67 34.73 -13.34
N ILE A 192 -15.44 35.58 -12.68
CA ILE A 192 -16.33 35.15 -11.60
C ILE A 192 -17.72 34.92 -12.19
N ILE A 193 -18.21 33.70 -12.03
CA ILE A 193 -19.60 33.36 -12.35
C ILE A 193 -20.40 33.43 -11.06
N GLU A 194 -21.49 34.20 -11.10
CA GLU A 194 -22.41 34.39 -9.97
C GLU A 194 -23.77 33.82 -10.33
N ASN A 195 -24.29 32.94 -9.48
CA ASN A 195 -25.59 32.32 -9.63
C ASN A 195 -26.58 32.89 -8.60
N CYS A 196 -27.50 33.72 -9.09
CA CYS A 196 -28.51 34.39 -8.26
C CYS A 196 -29.80 33.60 -8.02
N GLY A 197 -29.88 32.34 -8.43
CA GLY A 197 -31.07 31.51 -8.32
C GLY A 197 -31.11 30.60 -7.07
N VAL A 198 -32.27 29.97 -6.85
CA VAL A 198 -32.55 28.95 -5.79
C VAL A 198 -31.87 27.59 -6.05
N GLY A 199 -30.90 27.53 -6.97
CA GLY A 199 -30.08 26.35 -7.22
C GLY A 199 -28.96 26.28 -6.19
N GLY A 200 -28.70 25.08 -5.66
CA GLY A 200 -27.71 24.83 -4.62
C GLY A 200 -26.29 25.34 -4.94
N PRO A 201 -25.36 25.21 -3.99
CA PRO A 201 -23.98 25.68 -4.18
C PRO A 201 -23.29 25.01 -5.40
N PRO A 202 -22.33 25.69 -6.04
CA PRO A 202 -21.78 26.99 -5.64
C PRO A 202 -22.63 28.18 -6.08
N SER A 203 -22.72 29.20 -5.21
CA SER A 203 -23.37 30.47 -5.53
C SER A 203 -22.45 31.39 -6.33
N ALA A 204 -21.13 31.28 -6.13
CA ALA A 204 -20.13 31.88 -6.99
C ALA A 204 -18.94 30.95 -7.17
N ILE A 205 -18.28 31.05 -8.33
CA ILE A 205 -17.04 30.32 -8.61
C ILE A 205 -16.13 31.17 -9.49
N SER A 206 -14.82 31.06 -9.26
CA SER A 206 -13.82 31.54 -10.20
C SER A 206 -13.61 30.49 -11.29
N LEU A 207 -13.97 30.84 -12.54
CA LEU A 207 -13.67 30.06 -13.72
C LEU A 207 -12.36 30.58 -14.32
N THR A 208 -11.30 29.79 -14.24
CA THR A 208 -9.99 30.12 -14.81
C THR A 208 -9.94 29.80 -16.30
N PHE A 209 -9.17 30.60 -17.05
CA PHE A 209 -8.96 30.40 -18.48
C PHE A 209 -7.57 30.92 -18.91
N PRO A 210 -6.95 30.32 -19.95
CA PRO A 210 -5.71 30.83 -20.51
C PRO A 210 -5.94 32.17 -21.20
N VAL A 211 -5.06 33.15 -20.95
CA VAL A 211 -5.13 34.48 -21.57
C VAL A 211 -4.91 34.41 -23.08
N ASP A 212 -4.02 33.52 -23.51
CA ASP A 212 -3.83 33.20 -24.92
C ASP A 212 -4.41 31.80 -25.21
N PRO A 213 -5.59 31.71 -25.84
CA PRO A 213 -6.21 30.43 -26.16
C PRO A 213 -5.47 29.65 -27.25
N THR A 214 -4.52 30.28 -27.95
CA THR A 214 -3.70 29.65 -29.00
C THR A 214 -2.31 29.23 -28.52
N ALA A 215 -1.95 29.57 -27.28
CA ALA A 215 -0.69 29.14 -26.70
C ALA A 215 -0.67 27.60 -26.62
N PRO A 216 0.50 26.96 -26.89
CA PRO A 216 0.64 25.52 -26.72
C PRO A 216 0.42 25.16 -25.24
N ASN A 217 -0.78 24.68 -24.91
CA ASN A 217 -1.15 24.44 -23.53
C ASN A 217 -0.44 23.19 -23.01
N GLY A 218 0.58 23.38 -22.16
CA GLY A 218 1.15 22.30 -21.37
C GLY A 218 0.28 22.12 -20.13
N THR A 219 -0.56 21.09 -20.09
CA THR A 219 -1.36 20.82 -18.88
C THR A 219 -0.53 20.03 -17.88
N PRO A 220 -0.51 20.38 -16.58
CA PRO A 220 0.09 19.55 -15.54
C PRO A 220 -0.66 18.24 -15.37
N VAL A 221 0.01 17.19 -14.94
CA VAL A 221 -0.62 15.87 -14.83
C VAL A 221 -1.75 15.86 -13.80
N VAL A 222 -1.58 16.59 -12.69
CA VAL A 222 -2.58 16.68 -11.62
C VAL A 222 -3.89 17.35 -12.07
N SER A 223 -3.89 18.11 -13.17
CA SER A 223 -5.08 18.78 -13.74
C SER A 223 -6.01 17.85 -14.53
N LEU A 224 -5.62 16.60 -14.79
CA LEU A 224 -6.42 15.67 -15.60
C LEU A 224 -7.74 15.26 -14.93
N VAL A 225 -7.74 15.09 -13.61
CA VAL A 225 -8.88 14.56 -12.86
C VAL A 225 -9.48 15.66 -12.01
N ASN A 226 -10.43 16.41 -12.57
CA ASN A 226 -11.07 17.53 -11.90
C ASN A 226 -12.54 17.26 -11.61
N GLY A 227 -12.93 17.32 -10.33
CA GLY A 227 -14.29 17.70 -9.93
C GLY A 227 -15.45 16.89 -10.53
N ARG A 228 -15.25 15.59 -10.83
CA ARG A 228 -16.11 14.57 -11.48
C ARG A 228 -15.80 14.16 -12.92
N SER A 229 -14.93 14.84 -13.66
CA SER A 229 -14.70 14.48 -15.06
C SER A 229 -13.21 14.37 -15.39
N THR A 230 -12.81 13.19 -15.85
CA THR A 230 -11.60 13.01 -16.67
C THR A 230 -11.83 13.73 -17.99
N SER A 231 -11.46 15.00 -18.02
CA SER A 231 -11.61 15.84 -19.21
C SER A 231 -10.48 15.50 -20.17
N GLY A 232 -10.75 14.67 -21.19
CA GLY A 232 -9.75 14.41 -22.22
C GLY A 232 -9.80 13.00 -22.79
N PHE A 233 -10.85 12.67 -23.54
CA PHE A 233 -10.81 11.48 -24.39
C PHE A 233 -9.57 11.54 -25.30
N GLY A 234 -8.81 10.45 -25.34
CA GLY A 234 -7.55 10.36 -26.08
C GLY A 234 -6.39 11.20 -25.53
N LEU A 235 -6.57 11.96 -24.44
CA LEU A 235 -5.49 12.70 -23.78
C LEU A 235 -4.64 11.74 -22.94
N PHE A 236 -3.32 11.88 -23.03
CA PHE A 236 -2.37 11.15 -22.19
C PHE A 236 -1.10 11.92 -21.90
N PHE A 237 -0.41 11.50 -20.85
CA PHE A 237 0.85 12.08 -20.40
C PHE A 237 2.01 11.09 -20.59
N ASN A 238 3.13 11.62 -21.08
CA ASN A 238 4.39 10.87 -21.21
C ASN A 238 5.30 10.97 -19.98
N GLY A 239 4.96 11.83 -19.02
CA GLY A 239 5.75 12.12 -17.83
C GLY A 239 5.21 13.33 -17.08
N LEU A 240 5.88 13.66 -15.98
CA LEU A 240 5.58 14.83 -15.16
C LEU A 240 6.04 16.12 -15.84
N SER A 241 5.22 17.16 -15.78
CA SER A 241 5.59 18.48 -16.27
C SER A 241 6.59 19.16 -15.32
N ARG A 242 7.18 20.26 -15.78
CA ARG A 242 8.04 21.09 -14.94
C ARG A 242 7.35 21.54 -13.65
N ASP A 243 6.09 21.92 -13.76
CA ASP A 243 5.27 22.42 -12.64
C ASP A 243 4.95 21.29 -11.65
N ASP A 244 4.61 20.09 -12.14
CA ASP A 244 4.40 18.90 -11.30
C ASP A 244 5.66 18.63 -10.45
N VAL A 245 6.84 18.58 -11.08
CA VAL A 245 8.10 18.35 -10.37
C VAL A 245 8.50 19.54 -9.49
N GLY A 246 8.16 20.76 -9.89
CA GLY A 246 8.33 21.96 -9.08
C GLY A 246 7.59 21.88 -7.76
N GLY A 247 6.32 21.49 -7.80
CA GLY A 247 5.51 21.25 -6.62
C GLY A 247 6.04 20.12 -5.76
N LEU A 248 6.38 18.98 -6.37
CA LEU A 248 6.97 17.85 -5.63
C LEU A 248 8.31 18.24 -4.98
N ARG A 249 9.16 19.01 -5.66
CA ARG A 249 10.43 19.50 -5.11
C ARG A 249 10.21 20.46 -3.95
N TYR A 250 9.21 21.34 -4.02
CA TYR A 250 8.84 22.18 -2.88
C TYR A 250 8.36 21.33 -1.69
N LEU A 251 7.41 20.42 -1.94
CA LEU A 251 6.86 19.54 -0.91
C LEU A 251 7.93 18.69 -0.24
N MET A 252 8.76 18.01 -1.02
CA MET A 252 9.58 16.91 -0.55
C MET A 252 11.05 17.28 -0.41
N GLY A 253 11.49 18.42 -0.94
CA GLY A 253 12.90 18.80 -0.95
C GLY A 253 13.51 18.95 0.44
N THR A 254 14.82 18.73 0.52
CA THR A 254 15.63 18.81 1.75
C THR A 254 15.67 20.22 2.37
N ASN A 255 15.29 21.23 1.60
CA ASN A 255 15.20 22.61 2.09
C ASN A 255 13.84 22.95 2.72
N ASN A 256 12.82 22.09 2.58
CA ASN A 256 11.50 22.34 3.16
C ASN A 256 11.33 21.63 4.50
N TYR A 257 11.19 22.42 5.58
CA TYR A 257 11.10 21.93 6.94
C TYR A 257 9.74 22.24 7.58
N ASN A 258 8.94 21.21 7.78
CA ASN A 258 7.61 21.32 8.37
C ASN A 258 7.56 20.71 9.76
N VAL A 259 6.71 21.27 10.62
CA VAL A 259 6.36 20.61 11.87
C VAL A 259 5.42 19.47 11.53
N GLU A 260 5.79 18.25 11.91
CA GLU A 260 5.06 17.06 11.49
C GLU A 260 4.95 16.08 12.65
N THR A 261 3.94 15.22 12.61
CA THR A 261 3.90 13.99 13.40
C THR A 261 4.59 12.84 12.66
N VAL A 262 4.84 11.74 13.36
CA VAL A 262 5.04 10.45 12.70
C VAL A 262 3.70 9.84 12.35
N GLU A 263 3.70 8.99 11.32
CA GLU A 263 2.56 8.15 11.01
C GLU A 263 2.16 7.26 12.20
N THR A 264 0.86 6.97 12.34
CA THR A 264 0.32 6.16 13.43
C THR A 264 0.89 4.74 13.51
N ASN A 265 1.32 4.16 12.39
CA ASN A 265 1.92 2.82 12.32
C ASN A 265 3.46 2.83 12.45
N SER A 266 4.03 3.98 12.82
CA SER A 266 5.47 4.18 12.95
C SER A 266 5.88 4.49 14.39
N LEU A 267 7.00 3.93 14.81
CA LEU A 267 7.61 4.16 16.11
C LEU A 267 8.97 4.84 15.92
N GLN A 268 9.18 5.95 16.62
CA GLN A 268 10.48 6.60 16.68
C GLN A 268 11.36 5.96 17.75
N PHE A 269 12.62 5.68 17.40
CA PHE A 269 13.64 5.30 18.36
C PHE A 269 14.33 6.53 18.95
N VAL A 270 14.17 6.72 20.26
CA VAL A 270 14.79 7.82 21.00
C VAL A 270 15.73 7.25 22.06
N THR A 271 17.04 7.46 21.88
CA THR A 271 18.01 7.08 22.90
C THR A 271 17.90 8.02 24.09
N ASN A 272 17.47 7.48 25.22
CA ASN A 272 17.48 8.19 26.48
C ASN A 272 18.92 8.36 26.98
N ARG A 273 19.34 9.59 27.28
CA ARG A 273 20.70 9.89 27.77
C ARG A 273 20.91 9.62 29.26
N PHE A 274 19.91 9.07 29.96
CA PHE A 274 20.07 8.56 31.33
C PHE A 274 20.54 7.11 31.29
N SER A 275 21.74 6.86 31.82
CA SER A 275 22.30 5.52 31.86
C SER A 275 21.54 4.64 32.85
N GLN A 276 21.30 3.40 32.45
CA GLN A 276 20.71 2.35 33.26
C GLN A 276 21.66 1.16 33.36
N LEU A 277 21.56 0.41 34.44
CA LEU A 277 22.33 -0.80 34.66
C LEU A 277 21.48 -2.01 34.33
N LEU A 278 21.90 -2.82 33.37
CA LEU A 278 21.31 -4.13 33.11
C LEU A 278 22.25 -5.23 33.58
N VAL A 279 21.75 -6.12 34.43
CA VAL A 279 22.52 -7.25 34.95
C VAL A 279 22.12 -8.51 34.21
N THR A 280 23.11 -9.18 33.63
CA THR A 280 22.88 -10.46 32.97
C THR A 280 22.70 -11.59 34.01
N THR A 281 21.79 -12.52 33.70
CA THR A 281 21.39 -13.66 34.51
C THR A 281 21.64 -14.97 33.75
N ASN A 282 21.69 -16.09 34.46
CA ASN A 282 21.96 -17.42 33.90
C ASN A 282 20.80 -17.91 33.01
N LEU A 283 21.05 -18.07 31.71
CA LEU A 283 20.08 -18.55 30.73
C LEU A 283 19.67 -20.00 30.97
N THR A 284 20.59 -20.84 31.43
CA THR A 284 20.33 -22.25 31.76
C THR A 284 19.25 -22.35 32.85
N THR A 285 19.31 -21.47 33.84
CA THR A 285 18.31 -21.41 34.92
C THR A 285 16.96 -20.97 34.39
N LEU A 286 16.90 -19.94 33.53
CA LEU A 286 15.64 -19.50 32.91
C LEU A 286 15.00 -20.62 32.10
N ILE A 287 15.77 -21.33 31.26
CA ILE A 287 15.28 -22.45 30.45
C ILE A 287 14.78 -23.60 31.33
N ALA A 288 15.53 -23.97 32.37
CA ALA A 288 15.14 -25.05 33.26
C ALA A 288 13.84 -24.71 34.02
N GLN A 289 13.71 -23.48 34.52
CA GLN A 289 12.52 -23.04 35.24
C GLN A 289 11.33 -22.81 34.31
N SER A 290 11.54 -22.32 33.08
CA SER A 290 10.45 -22.12 32.11
C SER A 290 9.88 -23.44 31.60
N LEU A 291 10.63 -24.54 31.66
CA LEU A 291 10.06 -25.84 31.29
C LEU A 291 9.03 -26.35 32.31
N THR A 292 9.13 -25.97 33.59
CA THR A 292 8.37 -26.61 34.68
C THR A 292 7.41 -25.70 35.43
N ASN A 293 7.61 -24.39 35.37
CA ASN A 293 6.78 -23.44 36.12
C ASN A 293 5.71 -22.82 35.23
N ASP A 294 4.53 -22.59 35.81
CA ASP A 294 3.47 -21.81 35.19
C ASP A 294 3.87 -20.31 35.08
N PRO A 295 3.15 -19.50 34.29
CA PRO A 295 3.54 -18.11 34.03
C PRO A 295 3.67 -17.25 35.30
N VAL A 296 2.82 -17.48 36.31
CA VAL A 296 2.83 -16.71 37.55
C VAL A 296 4.06 -17.06 38.38
N SER A 297 4.36 -18.35 38.53
CA SER A 297 5.55 -18.80 39.23
C SER A 297 6.85 -18.39 38.52
N LEU A 298 6.87 -18.43 37.19
CA LEU A 298 8.05 -18.06 36.40
C LEU A 298 8.35 -16.56 36.50
N THR A 299 7.33 -15.70 36.42
CA THR A 299 7.51 -14.24 36.58
C THR A 299 7.86 -13.85 38.01
N ALA A 300 7.45 -14.62 39.02
CA ALA A 300 7.91 -14.45 40.39
C ALA A 300 9.39 -14.79 40.59
N LEU A 301 9.89 -15.83 39.89
CA LEU A 301 11.31 -16.22 39.92
C LEU A 301 12.21 -15.24 39.14
N PHE A 302 11.68 -14.60 38.10
CA PHE A 302 12.38 -13.63 37.27
C PHE A 302 11.60 -12.30 37.20
N PRO A 303 11.74 -11.42 38.22
CA PRO A 303 11.05 -10.15 38.24
C PRO A 303 11.33 -9.31 36.98
N GLY A 304 10.28 -8.79 36.36
CA GLY A 304 10.37 -8.01 35.12
C GLY A 304 10.34 -8.86 33.83
N LEU A 305 10.24 -10.19 33.92
CA LEU A 305 10.02 -11.05 32.76
C LEU A 305 8.62 -10.81 32.17
N ILE A 306 8.55 -10.55 30.87
CA ILE A 306 7.29 -10.35 30.15
C ILE A 306 7.06 -11.55 29.24
N ILE A 307 5.96 -12.26 29.50
CA ILE A 307 5.52 -13.41 28.72
C ILE A 307 4.50 -12.93 27.69
N ASP A 308 4.82 -13.09 26.40
CA ASP A 308 3.94 -12.73 25.28
C ASP A 308 2.83 -13.77 25.10
N SER A 309 3.21 -15.05 25.09
CA SER A 309 2.28 -16.17 25.04
C SER A 309 2.89 -17.44 25.63
N PHE A 310 2.03 -18.40 26.00
CA PHE A 310 2.46 -19.70 26.49
C PHE A 310 1.46 -20.80 26.14
N THR A 311 1.94 -22.03 26.01
CA THR A 311 1.13 -23.25 25.91
C THR A 311 1.68 -24.31 26.85
N ASN A 312 0.81 -25.19 27.35
CA ASN A 312 1.22 -26.31 28.19
C ASN A 312 0.96 -27.66 27.49
N PHE A 313 1.70 -28.68 27.90
CA PHE A 313 1.55 -30.05 27.42
C PHE A 313 2.02 -31.05 28.47
N PHE A 314 1.55 -32.29 28.38
CA PHE A 314 1.92 -33.35 29.32
C PHE A 314 2.99 -34.26 28.70
N VAL A 315 4.01 -34.60 29.49
CA VAL A 315 5.03 -35.59 29.11
C VAL A 315 5.27 -36.58 30.24
N ASN A 316 5.62 -37.80 29.87
CA ASN A 316 6.15 -38.77 30.83
C ASN A 316 7.61 -38.42 31.14
N VAL A 317 7.89 -38.18 32.41
CA VAL A 317 9.23 -37.89 32.93
C VAL A 317 9.68 -39.09 33.73
N ILE A 318 10.84 -39.63 33.35
CA ILE A 318 11.53 -40.64 34.12
C ILE A 318 12.37 -39.91 35.16
N THR A 319 11.94 -39.94 36.42
CA THR A 319 12.74 -39.46 37.54
C THR A 319 13.70 -40.56 37.96
N THR A 320 14.99 -40.25 37.93
CA THR A 320 16.05 -41.16 38.37
C THR A 320 16.33 -40.91 39.84
N ASN A 321 15.91 -41.84 40.69
CA ASN A 321 16.19 -41.81 42.12
C ASN A 321 17.45 -42.63 42.41
N PHE A 322 18.47 -41.97 42.96
CA PHE A 322 19.69 -42.66 43.40
C PHE A 322 19.54 -43.06 44.86
N THR A 323 19.66 -44.35 45.14
CA THR A 323 19.74 -44.87 46.51
C THR A 323 21.15 -45.38 46.74
N ALA A 324 21.85 -44.77 47.70
CA ALA A 324 23.18 -45.19 48.11
C ALA A 324 23.04 -46.17 49.28
N THR A 325 23.54 -47.39 49.11
CA THR A 325 23.54 -48.42 50.17
C THR A 325 24.94 -49.00 50.33
N PHE A 326 25.40 -49.12 51.57
CA PHE A 326 26.61 -49.86 51.88
C PHE A 326 26.28 -51.34 51.95
N VAL A 327 27.06 -52.15 51.26
CA VAL A 327 26.91 -53.61 51.29
C VAL A 327 28.24 -54.27 51.63
N ASN A 328 28.18 -55.25 52.52
CA ASN A 328 29.27 -56.19 52.75
C ASN A 328 29.15 -57.31 51.71
N LYS A 329 30.24 -57.67 51.03
CA LYS A 329 30.23 -58.83 50.12
C LYS A 329 29.91 -60.10 50.94
N PRO A 330 29.20 -61.09 50.39
CA PRO A 330 28.99 -62.35 51.10
C PRO A 330 30.35 -63.02 51.38
N PHE A 331 30.55 -63.50 52.61
CA PHE A 331 31.73 -64.24 53.11
C PHE A 331 33.04 -63.45 53.32
N VAL A 332 33.03 -62.12 53.41
CA VAL A 332 34.22 -61.37 53.86
C VAL A 332 34.39 -61.46 55.39
N PRO A 333 35.65 -61.45 55.92
CA PRO A 333 35.91 -61.47 57.35
C PRO A 333 35.21 -60.33 58.08
N ALA A 334 34.83 -60.56 59.35
CA ALA A 334 34.39 -59.49 60.24
C ALA A 334 35.42 -58.34 60.21
N PHE A 335 34.93 -57.09 60.25
CA PHE A 335 35.73 -55.85 60.19
C PHE A 335 36.23 -55.40 58.81
N THR A 336 35.75 -55.99 57.70
CA THR A 336 36.02 -55.46 56.35
C THR A 336 35.15 -54.22 56.06
N PRO A 337 35.68 -53.10 55.52
CA PRO A 337 34.87 -51.91 55.24
C PRO A 337 33.78 -52.19 54.20
N ALA A 338 32.56 -51.71 54.47
CA ALA A 338 31.43 -51.87 53.57
C ALA A 338 31.66 -51.09 52.26
N SER A 339 31.27 -51.68 51.13
CA SER A 339 31.41 -51.06 49.81
C SER A 339 30.16 -50.26 49.46
N LEU A 340 30.33 -49.00 49.08
CA LEU A 340 29.23 -48.15 48.62
C LEU A 340 28.72 -48.65 47.27
N VAL A 341 27.47 -49.10 47.22
CA VAL A 341 26.77 -49.47 45.99
C VAL A 341 25.66 -48.45 45.72
N LEU A 342 25.66 -47.92 44.51
CA LEU A 342 24.65 -46.98 44.03
C LEU A 342 23.60 -47.76 43.24
N THR A 343 22.40 -47.90 43.79
CA THR A 343 21.25 -48.45 43.08
C THR A 343 20.47 -47.31 42.45
N THR A 344 20.25 -47.41 41.13
CA THR A 344 19.52 -46.39 40.36
C THR A 344 18.12 -46.92 40.09
N ASN A 345 17.11 -46.30 40.71
CA ASN A 345 15.70 -46.64 40.48
C ASN A 345 15.05 -45.60 39.56
N PHE A 346 14.27 -46.07 38.61
CA PHE A 346 13.57 -45.21 37.65
C PHE A 346 12.07 -45.21 37.98
N THR A 347 11.51 -44.04 38.24
CA THR A 347 10.06 -43.86 38.42
C THR A 347 9.53 -42.98 37.31
N THR A 348 8.57 -43.47 36.53
CA THR A 348 7.93 -42.72 35.45
C THR A 348 6.70 -42.00 35.98
N ASN A 349 6.68 -40.67 35.90
CA ASN A 349 5.56 -39.83 36.31
C ASN A 349 5.10 -38.93 35.15
N ALA A 350 3.81 -38.60 35.07
CA ALA A 350 3.34 -37.57 34.16
C ALA A 350 3.67 -36.19 34.73
N ALA A 351 4.26 -35.31 33.92
CA ALA A 351 4.56 -33.94 34.32
C ALA A 351 4.07 -32.95 33.25
N VAL A 352 3.61 -31.79 33.72
CA VAL A 352 3.30 -30.65 32.84
C VAL A 352 4.61 -30.02 32.38
N ARG A 353 4.62 -29.60 31.12
CA ARG A 353 5.67 -28.79 30.50
C ARG A 353 5.04 -27.59 29.82
N PHE A 354 5.84 -26.54 29.68
CA PHE A 354 5.40 -25.29 29.07
C PHE A 354 6.29 -24.92 27.88
N ILE A 355 5.69 -24.28 26.88
CA ILE A 355 6.37 -23.61 25.78
C ILE A 355 6.03 -22.12 25.93
N TYR A 356 7.05 -21.28 26.00
CA TYR A 356 6.91 -19.85 26.21
C TYR A 356 7.44 -19.05 25.02
N LYS A 357 6.76 -17.95 24.72
CA LYS A 357 7.27 -16.84 23.92
C LYS A 357 7.43 -15.63 24.85
N PHE A 358 8.64 -15.10 24.97
CA PHE A 358 8.94 -13.96 25.83
C PHE A 358 9.01 -12.68 25.01
N ALA A 359 8.53 -11.57 25.57
CA ALA A 359 8.52 -10.27 24.90
C ALA A 359 9.81 -9.47 25.12
N ASN A 360 10.59 -9.77 26.17
CA ASN A 360 11.69 -8.91 26.61
C ASN A 360 12.98 -9.62 27.06
N VAL A 361 13.15 -10.91 26.70
CA VAL A 361 14.37 -11.69 27.01
C VAL A 361 15.37 -11.54 25.86
N VAL A 362 16.57 -11.06 26.17
CA VAL A 362 17.67 -10.99 25.20
C VAL A 362 18.86 -11.82 25.67
N THR A 363 19.29 -12.75 24.84
CA THR A 363 20.48 -13.57 25.09
C THR A 363 21.75 -12.79 24.75
N ASN A 364 22.61 -12.58 25.75
CA ASN A 364 23.91 -11.95 25.58
C ASN A 364 24.99 -12.96 25.15
N THR A 365 24.99 -14.14 25.75
CA THR A 365 25.79 -15.27 25.30
C THR A 365 24.88 -16.48 25.15
N TYR A 366 25.08 -17.27 24.09
CA TYR A 366 24.27 -18.45 23.81
C TYR A 366 25.13 -19.59 23.26
N PHE A 367 25.00 -20.75 23.89
CA PHE A 367 25.63 -21.99 23.49
C PHE A 367 24.55 -23.08 23.48
N THR A 368 24.54 -23.90 22.44
CA THR A 368 23.59 -25.01 22.29
C THR A 368 23.85 -26.17 23.26
N LYS A 369 25.01 -26.19 23.90
CA LYS A 369 25.43 -27.18 24.88
C LYS A 369 26.05 -26.51 26.09
N GLY A 370 25.66 -26.95 27.28
CA GLY A 370 26.15 -26.46 28.56
C GLY A 370 27.19 -27.39 29.18
N PHE A 371 27.97 -26.86 30.13
CA PHE A 371 28.89 -27.64 30.93
C PHE A 371 28.36 -27.73 32.36
N VAL A 372 28.47 -28.92 32.94
CA VAL A 372 28.13 -29.17 34.33
C VAL A 372 29.30 -29.86 34.98
N THR A 373 29.78 -29.33 36.09
CA THR A 373 30.80 -29.99 36.91
C THR A 373 30.11 -30.78 38.00
N ILE A 374 30.29 -32.10 37.98
CA ILE A 374 29.82 -33.02 38.99
C ILE A 374 30.97 -33.22 39.97
N THR A 375 30.73 -32.87 41.23
CA THR A 375 31.65 -33.10 42.33
C THR A 375 31.09 -34.19 43.23
N ASP A 376 31.76 -35.33 43.26
CA ASP A 376 31.41 -36.48 44.09
C ASP A 376 32.36 -36.53 45.29
N THR A 377 31.81 -36.34 46.49
CA THR A 377 32.57 -36.43 47.76
C THR A 377 32.25 -37.75 48.43
N SER A 378 33.28 -38.57 48.62
CA SER A 378 33.21 -39.83 49.36
C SER A 378 34.06 -39.74 50.61
N VAL A 379 33.58 -40.33 51.70
CA VAL A 379 34.33 -40.44 52.95
C VAL A 379 34.63 -41.92 53.14
N THR A 380 35.90 -42.25 53.40
CA THR A 380 36.33 -43.63 53.65
C THR A 380 37.13 -43.69 54.95
N ASN A 381 36.98 -44.78 55.69
CA ASN A 381 37.86 -45.08 56.81
C ASN A 381 39.14 -45.70 56.23
N GLY A 382 40.31 -45.22 56.63
CA GLY A 382 41.57 -45.49 55.93
C GLY A 382 41.97 -46.97 55.92
N GLY A 383 41.56 -47.74 54.93
CA GLY A 383 42.05 -49.10 54.68
C GLY A 383 41.78 -50.15 55.78
N SER A 384 41.93 -51.42 55.43
CA SER A 384 41.53 -52.58 56.25
C SER A 384 42.35 -52.82 57.55
N TRP A 385 43.26 -51.93 57.94
CA TRP A 385 44.19 -52.13 59.06
C TRP A 385 44.45 -50.89 59.92
N THR A 386 43.63 -49.83 59.82
CA THR A 386 43.85 -48.63 60.63
C THR A 386 43.41 -48.81 62.09
N PRO A 387 44.20 -48.31 63.06
CA PRO A 387 43.83 -48.37 64.48
C PRO A 387 42.54 -47.59 64.76
N THR A 388 41.78 -48.04 65.76
CA THR A 388 40.57 -47.39 66.27
C THR A 388 40.86 -45.92 66.60
N GLY A 389 40.18 -44.98 65.93
CA GLY A 389 40.41 -43.53 66.07
C GLY A 389 41.17 -42.85 64.92
N ALA A 390 41.48 -43.56 63.83
CA ALA A 390 42.10 -42.96 62.64
C ALA A 390 41.21 -41.90 61.96
N SER A 391 41.84 -40.83 61.45
CA SER A 391 41.15 -39.75 60.73
C SER A 391 40.49 -40.28 59.45
N LEU A 392 39.24 -39.86 59.24
CA LEU A 392 38.49 -40.11 58.02
C LEU A 392 39.21 -39.50 56.81
N VAL A 393 39.29 -40.25 55.71
CA VAL A 393 39.85 -39.76 54.44
C VAL A 393 38.71 -39.38 53.51
N THR A 394 38.58 -38.08 53.25
CA THR A 394 37.64 -37.54 52.27
C THR A 394 38.29 -37.53 50.89
N ASN A 395 37.70 -38.23 49.93
CA ASN A 395 38.12 -38.21 48.53
C ASN A 395 37.07 -37.48 47.69
N VAL A 396 37.49 -36.40 47.03
CA VAL A 396 36.65 -35.55 46.17
C VAL A 396 37.06 -35.79 44.73
N THR A 397 36.14 -36.28 43.91
CA THR A 397 36.35 -36.42 42.47
C THR A 397 35.48 -35.43 41.72
N THR A 398 36.09 -34.67 40.81
CA THR A 398 35.40 -33.67 39.99
C THR A 398 35.46 -34.09 38.53
N ARG A 399 34.31 -34.13 37.85
CA ARG A 399 34.24 -34.36 36.40
C ARG A 399 33.31 -33.34 35.74
N THR A 400 33.74 -32.76 34.64
CA THR A 400 32.90 -31.86 33.84
C THR A 400 32.30 -32.62 32.67
N VAL A 401 30.98 -32.56 32.53
CA VAL A 401 30.23 -33.21 31.46
C VAL A 401 29.55 -32.17 30.57
N ILE A 402 29.44 -32.48 29.28
CA ILE A 402 28.70 -31.68 28.31
C ILE A 402 27.25 -32.12 28.34
N THR A 403 26.34 -31.16 28.43
CA THR A 403 24.89 -31.37 28.44
C THR A 403 24.28 -30.82 27.16
N ASN A 404 23.11 -31.34 26.77
CA ASN A 404 22.33 -30.82 25.64
C ASN A 404 21.40 -29.65 26.05
N ILE A 405 21.61 -29.08 27.24
CA ILE A 405 20.86 -27.92 27.71
C ILE A 405 21.59 -26.67 27.21
N ALA A 406 20.87 -25.75 26.59
CA ALA A 406 21.46 -24.49 26.17
C ALA A 406 21.96 -23.68 27.37
N ASN A 407 23.13 -23.06 27.23
CA ASN A 407 23.79 -22.29 28.27
C ASN A 407 24.16 -20.89 27.76
N GLY A 408 24.34 -19.97 28.67
CA GLY A 408 24.78 -18.61 28.40
C GLY A 408 24.16 -17.63 29.38
N THR A 409 24.06 -16.38 28.97
CA THR A 409 23.53 -15.30 29.79
C THR A 409 22.43 -14.56 29.05
N PHE A 410 21.45 -14.05 29.78
CA PHE A 410 20.40 -13.20 29.24
C PHE A 410 20.20 -11.97 30.13
N TYR A 411 19.58 -10.93 29.60
CA TYR A 411 19.09 -9.79 30.37
C TYR A 411 17.67 -9.46 29.92
N LEU A 412 16.95 -8.73 30.78
CA LEU A 412 15.59 -8.32 30.53
C LEU A 412 15.57 -6.85 30.10
N ILE A 413 14.91 -6.59 28.98
CA ILE A 413 14.67 -5.23 28.50
C ILE A 413 13.38 -4.68 29.17
N PRO A 414 13.36 -3.45 29.67
CA PRO A 414 12.14 -2.84 30.22
C PRO A 414 10.97 -2.81 29.22
N SER A 415 9.73 -2.84 29.73
CA SER A 415 8.50 -2.95 28.91
C SER A 415 8.28 -1.80 27.91
N ASN A 416 8.92 -0.65 28.11
CA ASN A 416 8.73 0.57 27.29
C ASN A 416 9.94 0.90 26.42
N THR A 417 10.87 -0.05 26.28
CA THR A 417 12.11 0.13 25.51
C THR A 417 12.16 -0.85 24.36
N CYS A 418 12.46 -0.35 23.16
CA CYS A 418 12.60 -1.17 21.95
C CYS A 418 14.03 -1.63 21.70
N GLY A 419 14.96 -1.18 22.53
CA GLY A 419 16.34 -1.60 22.47
C GLY A 419 17.15 -0.90 23.55
N VAL A 420 18.45 -1.16 23.51
CA VAL A 420 19.43 -0.57 24.42
C VAL A 420 20.72 -0.30 23.66
N GLN A 421 21.32 0.86 23.88
CA GLN A 421 22.67 1.15 23.40
C GLN A 421 23.65 0.81 24.52
N ILE A 422 24.52 -0.16 24.29
CA ILE A 422 25.55 -0.55 25.26
C ILE A 422 26.67 0.49 25.21
N ILE A 423 26.95 1.11 26.36
CA ILE A 423 28.03 2.10 26.53
C ILE A 423 29.29 1.41 27.02
N ASN A 424 29.14 0.58 28.04
CA ASN A 424 30.25 -0.13 28.67
C ASN A 424 29.76 -1.45 29.25
N THR A 425 30.68 -2.42 29.32
CA THR A 425 30.46 -3.72 29.93
C THR A 425 31.40 -3.89 31.11
N GLN A 426 30.85 -4.24 32.27
CA GLN A 426 31.62 -4.47 33.49
C GLN A 426 31.43 -5.92 33.95
N LEU A 427 32.54 -6.59 34.23
CA LEU A 427 32.52 -7.91 34.86
C LEU A 427 32.20 -7.73 36.35
N VAL A 428 31.17 -8.39 36.85
CA VAL A 428 30.72 -8.16 38.25
C VAL A 428 31.03 -9.35 39.15
N SER A 429 30.77 -10.59 38.71
CA SER A 429 31.05 -11.77 39.55
C SER A 429 30.94 -13.08 38.80
N LEU A 430 31.75 -14.07 39.20
CA LEU A 430 31.54 -15.48 38.87
C LEU A 430 30.56 -16.07 39.89
N VAL A 431 29.33 -16.29 39.48
CA VAL A 431 28.30 -16.89 40.32
C VAL A 431 28.36 -18.40 40.17
N THR A 432 28.49 -19.10 41.30
CA THR A 432 28.45 -20.56 41.38
C THR A 432 27.06 -21.00 41.83
N PHE A 433 26.34 -21.69 40.95
CA PHE A 433 25.07 -22.31 41.30
C PHE A 433 25.35 -23.76 41.65
N THR A 434 25.03 -24.15 42.88
CA THR A 434 25.20 -25.53 43.35
C THR A 434 23.85 -26.13 43.69
N ASN A 435 23.43 -27.14 42.93
CA ASN A 435 22.33 -27.99 43.37
C ASN A 435 22.96 -29.11 44.18
N THR A 436 22.77 -29.04 45.49
CA THR A 436 23.25 -30.06 46.42
C THR A 436 22.22 -31.19 46.45
N ILE A 437 22.59 -32.38 45.99
CA ILE A 437 21.77 -33.57 46.25
C ILE A 437 22.19 -34.08 47.64
N ALA A 438 21.50 -33.59 48.66
CA ALA A 438 21.75 -33.96 50.05
C ALA A 438 20.97 -35.23 50.42
N GLY A 439 21.64 -36.38 50.41
CA GLY A 439 21.29 -37.47 51.33
C GLY A 439 22.05 -37.20 52.62
N ILE A 440 21.41 -36.62 53.64
CA ILE A 440 22.01 -36.48 54.97
C ILE A 440 21.10 -37.15 55.98
N THR A 441 21.60 -38.16 56.66
CA THR A 441 21.14 -38.49 58.01
C THR A 441 22.37 -38.71 58.88
N ASN A 442 22.51 -37.91 59.93
CA ASN A 442 23.39 -38.15 61.07
C ASN A 442 22.52 -38.07 62.32
N VAL A 443 22.47 -39.14 63.11
CA VAL A 443 22.12 -39.06 64.54
C VAL A 443 23.38 -39.44 65.32
N ALA A 444 23.71 -38.65 66.34
CA ALA A 444 24.94 -38.81 67.12
C ALA A 444 24.97 -40.15 67.87
N GLY A 445 25.96 -41.01 67.57
CA GLY A 445 26.14 -42.32 68.20
C GLY A 445 27.41 -43.06 67.73
N VAL A 446 27.82 -44.04 68.53
CA VAL A 446 29.13 -44.75 68.56
C VAL A 446 29.73 -45.09 67.18
N THR A 447 31.03 -44.83 67.03
CA THR A 447 31.84 -45.06 65.84
C THR A 447 31.94 -46.54 65.45
N ASN A 448 31.17 -46.92 64.41
CA ASN A 448 31.26 -48.11 63.53
C ASN A 448 29.84 -48.55 63.06
N ILE A 449 28.99 -47.61 62.65
CA ILE A 449 27.63 -47.91 62.18
C ILE A 449 27.55 -47.60 60.68
N ASP A 450 26.86 -48.49 59.96
CA ASP A 450 26.30 -48.25 58.62
C ASP A 450 25.65 -46.84 58.53
N GLY A 451 25.89 -46.12 57.42
CA GLY A 451 25.25 -44.82 57.17
C GLY A 451 26.16 -43.64 56.77
N GLN A 452 27.26 -43.85 56.05
CA GLN A 452 28.11 -42.72 55.60
C GLN A 452 27.53 -42.01 54.36
N ASN A 453 27.30 -40.71 54.47
CA ASN A 453 26.61 -39.98 53.39
C ASN A 453 27.54 -39.66 52.20
N PHE A 454 27.01 -39.89 51.00
CA PHE A 454 27.58 -39.44 49.73
C PHE A 454 26.95 -38.12 49.34
N ARG A 455 27.77 -37.09 49.11
CA ARG A 455 27.31 -35.79 48.59
C ARG A 455 27.74 -35.67 47.14
N ARG A 456 26.76 -35.54 46.25
CA ARG A 456 26.97 -35.12 44.86
C ARG A 456 26.52 -33.68 44.71
N ASP A 457 27.46 -32.82 44.38
CA ASP A 457 27.19 -31.44 44.03
C ASP A 457 27.20 -31.30 42.51
N ILE A 458 26.13 -30.74 41.99
CA ILE A 458 26.05 -30.31 40.59
C ILE A 458 26.35 -28.82 40.58
N ILE A 459 27.53 -28.48 40.08
CA ILE A 459 28.03 -27.11 40.04
C ILE A 459 27.94 -26.59 38.61
N THR A 460 27.25 -25.47 38.44
CA THR A 460 27.24 -24.69 37.21
C THR A 460 27.86 -23.32 37.47
N TYR A 461 28.78 -22.93 36.60
CA TYR A 461 29.44 -21.64 36.65
C TYR A 461 28.75 -20.68 35.68
N ASN A 462 28.42 -19.48 36.15
CA ASN A 462 27.96 -18.40 35.29
C ASN A 462 28.70 -17.12 35.59
N THR A 463 29.16 -16.46 34.55
CA THR A 463 29.82 -15.16 34.66
C THR A 463 28.80 -14.08 34.35
N ASN A 464 28.42 -13.28 35.35
CA ASN A 464 27.49 -12.18 35.16
C ASN A 464 28.25 -10.92 34.73
N PHE A 465 27.77 -10.32 33.65
CA PHE A 465 28.12 -8.97 33.19
C PHE A 465 27.06 -7.98 33.63
N SER A 466 27.50 -6.78 33.99
CA SER A 466 26.65 -5.60 34.02
C SER A 466 26.90 -4.75 32.79
N LEU A 467 25.82 -4.38 32.12
CA LEU A 467 25.83 -3.53 30.95
C LEU A 467 25.35 -2.14 31.39
N ILE A 468 26.19 -1.13 31.21
CA ILE A 468 25.76 0.26 31.32
C ILE A 468 25.17 0.61 29.97
N VAL A 469 23.88 0.89 29.94
CA VAL A 469 23.13 1.11 28.71
C VAL A 469 22.40 2.44 28.71
N TYR A 470 22.17 2.98 27.52
CA TYR A 470 21.12 3.96 27.30
C TYR A 470 19.88 3.24 26.75
N PRO A 471 18.72 3.31 27.43
CA PRO A 471 17.51 2.69 26.90
C PRO A 471 17.06 3.43 25.64
N ILE A 472 16.68 2.66 24.62
CA ILE A 472 16.07 3.18 23.40
C ILE A 472 14.56 3.10 23.59
N LEU A 473 13.93 4.25 23.73
CA LEU A 473 12.49 4.38 23.87
C LEU A 473 11.82 4.27 22.50
N CYS A 474 10.67 3.60 22.45
CA CYS A 474 9.76 3.68 21.32
C CYS A 474 8.72 4.76 21.58
N VAL A 475 8.79 5.85 20.82
CA VAL A 475 7.86 6.96 20.94
C VAL A 475 6.87 6.90 19.78
N THR A 476 5.58 6.90 20.10
CA THR A 476 4.49 7.10 19.14
C THR A 476 4.15 8.59 19.06
N ASN A 477 3.58 9.03 17.93
CA ASN A 477 3.04 10.39 17.76
C ASN A 477 4.03 11.52 18.06
N SER A 478 5.33 11.30 17.84
CA SER A 478 6.34 12.33 18.09
C SER A 478 6.21 13.48 17.10
N VAL A 479 6.16 14.69 17.64
CA VAL A 479 6.11 15.94 16.88
C VAL A 479 7.48 16.57 16.84
N ASP A 480 7.98 16.86 15.65
CA ASP A 480 9.24 17.58 15.46
C ASP A 480 9.22 18.37 14.15
N LYS A 481 10.15 19.32 13.99
CA LYS A 481 10.35 20.02 12.72
C LYS A 481 11.26 19.17 11.83
N ARG A 482 10.69 18.55 10.80
CA ARG A 482 11.36 17.57 9.95
C ARG A 482 11.65 18.10 8.57
N GLU A 483 12.81 17.72 8.08
CA GLU A 483 13.25 17.90 6.70
C GLU A 483 12.39 17.06 5.75
N GLY A 484 12.21 17.52 4.51
CA GLY A 484 11.60 16.71 3.45
C GLY A 484 12.44 15.48 3.10
N ILE A 485 11.79 14.40 2.65
CA ILE A 485 12.43 13.11 2.38
C ILE A 485 13.10 13.00 1.00
N ASP A 486 13.03 14.06 0.20
CA ASP A 486 13.68 14.28 -1.11
C ASP A 486 13.27 13.34 -2.25
N HIS A 487 12.84 12.12 -1.95
CA HIS A 487 12.36 11.13 -2.91
C HIS A 487 11.51 10.06 -2.21
N ILE A 488 10.38 9.68 -2.82
CA ILE A 488 9.55 8.55 -2.36
C ILE A 488 9.77 7.36 -3.29
N LYS A 489 9.99 6.18 -2.71
CA LYS A 489 10.02 4.91 -3.43
C LYS A 489 8.65 4.23 -3.36
N PHE A 490 8.11 3.85 -4.50
CA PHE A 490 6.88 3.08 -4.61
C PHE A 490 7.19 1.61 -4.87
N VAL A 491 6.58 0.71 -4.10
CA VAL A 491 6.82 -0.73 -4.20
C VAL A 491 5.49 -1.49 -4.31
N ARG A 492 5.33 -2.23 -5.40
CA ARG A 492 4.18 -3.13 -5.58
C ARG A 492 4.26 -4.30 -4.61
N VAL A 493 3.14 -4.66 -4.00
CA VAL A 493 2.99 -5.87 -3.18
C VAL A 493 1.78 -6.68 -3.61
N ASP A 494 1.85 -7.98 -3.38
CA ASP A 494 0.73 -8.88 -3.62
C ASP A 494 -0.12 -9.02 -2.36
N LEU A 495 -1.44 -9.09 -2.56
CA LEU A 495 -2.40 -9.32 -1.49
C LEU A 495 -2.85 -10.78 -1.43
N ASP A 496 -3.22 -11.21 -0.24
CA ASP A 496 -4.05 -12.37 -0.05
C ASP A 496 -5.51 -11.98 -0.39
N PRO A 497 -6.12 -12.58 -1.43
CA PRO A 497 -7.45 -12.18 -1.91
C PRO A 497 -8.56 -12.36 -0.85
N ILE A 498 -8.36 -13.21 0.16
CA ILE A 498 -9.38 -13.45 1.19
C ILE A 498 -9.26 -12.42 2.33
N SER A 499 -8.04 -12.14 2.79
CA SER A 499 -7.83 -11.30 3.97
C SER A 499 -7.55 -9.82 3.63
N GLY A 500 -7.27 -9.50 2.36
CA GLY A 500 -6.84 -8.17 1.91
C GLY A 500 -5.47 -7.75 2.45
N ARG A 501 -4.76 -8.65 3.15
CA ARG A 501 -3.46 -8.41 3.76
C ARG A 501 -2.34 -8.69 2.78
N ILE A 502 -1.16 -8.15 3.06
CA ILE A 502 0.05 -8.46 2.30
C ILE A 502 0.34 -9.98 2.38
N LYS A 503 0.42 -10.64 1.23
CA LYS A 503 0.44 -12.11 1.09
C LYS A 503 1.59 -12.81 1.82
N ASN A 504 2.72 -12.13 1.96
CA ASN A 504 3.94 -12.68 2.59
C ASN A 504 4.09 -12.26 4.07
N GLY A 505 3.02 -11.77 4.69
CA GLY A 505 3.01 -11.26 6.06
C GLY A 505 3.38 -9.77 6.16
N PRO A 506 3.45 -9.22 7.39
CA PRO A 506 3.66 -7.80 7.61
C PRO A 506 5.02 -7.33 7.12
N ILE A 507 5.07 -6.17 6.47
CA ILE A 507 6.32 -5.53 6.04
C ILE A 507 6.82 -4.62 7.16
N THR A 508 8.07 -4.79 7.55
CA THR A 508 8.75 -3.92 8.54
C THR A 508 9.79 -3.07 7.83
N ASN A 509 9.62 -1.75 7.87
CA ASN A 509 10.52 -0.78 7.26
C ASN A 509 11.25 0.01 8.33
N ILE A 510 12.56 0.17 8.16
CA ILE A 510 13.36 1.07 8.97
C ILE A 510 13.80 2.21 8.07
N TYR A 511 13.53 3.44 8.52
CA TYR A 511 13.91 4.64 7.78
C TYR A 511 14.38 5.73 8.73
N HIS A 512 14.99 6.76 8.15
CA HIS A 512 15.54 7.88 8.88
C HIS A 512 14.92 9.18 8.39
N LEU A 513 14.62 10.09 9.33
CA LEU A 513 14.27 11.48 9.02
C LEU A 513 15.24 12.40 9.74
N VAL A 514 15.54 13.53 9.10
CA VAL A 514 16.30 14.60 9.74
C VAL A 514 15.32 15.54 10.42
N SER A 515 15.58 15.83 11.68
CA SER A 515 14.82 16.79 12.48
C SER A 515 15.73 17.92 12.95
N VAL A 516 15.21 19.13 12.99
CA VAL A 516 15.93 20.31 13.48
C VAL A 516 15.19 20.86 14.68
N ASN A 517 15.85 20.85 15.84
CA ASN A 517 15.24 21.33 17.07
C ASN A 517 14.95 22.84 16.97
N GLN A 518 13.73 23.25 17.34
CA GLN A 518 13.28 24.64 17.31
C GLN A 518 14.15 25.59 18.15
N THR A 519 14.84 25.08 19.17
CA THR A 519 15.70 25.87 20.08
C THR A 519 17.20 25.73 19.79
N ASN A 520 17.63 24.69 19.07
CA ASN A 520 19.02 24.50 18.68
C ASN A 520 19.07 23.95 17.25
N PRO A 521 19.47 24.75 16.24
CA PRO A 521 19.31 24.44 14.83
C PRO A 521 20.29 23.36 14.30
N GLN A 522 20.74 22.44 15.16
CA GLN A 522 21.55 21.31 14.75
C GLN A 522 20.64 20.20 14.19
N PRO A 523 20.88 19.73 12.95
CA PRO A 523 20.14 18.62 12.38
C PRO A 523 20.47 17.33 13.16
N THR A 524 19.43 16.59 13.50
CA THR A 524 19.53 15.30 14.20
C THR A 524 18.78 14.23 13.42
N ILE A 525 19.48 13.12 13.14
CA ILE A 525 18.91 11.98 12.45
C ILE A 525 18.09 11.17 13.46
N GLN A 526 16.82 11.00 13.17
CA GLN A 526 15.88 10.18 13.94
C GLN A 526 15.60 8.90 13.15
N THR A 527 15.58 7.77 13.84
CA THR A 527 15.29 6.46 13.23
C THR A 527 13.88 6.04 13.57
N PHE A 528 13.18 5.51 12.58
CA PHE A 528 11.80 5.05 12.71
C PHE A 528 11.70 3.61 12.23
N ILE A 529 10.79 2.86 12.87
CA ILE A 529 10.34 1.56 12.41
C ILE A 529 8.85 1.64 12.11
N ARG A 530 8.44 1.16 10.94
CA ARG A 530 7.06 1.14 10.46
C ARG A 530 6.67 -0.29 10.14
N VAL A 531 5.52 -0.72 10.62
CA VAL A 531 5.00 -2.07 10.36
C VAL A 531 3.67 -1.98 9.62
N LEU A 532 3.61 -2.61 8.45
CA LEU A 532 2.43 -2.58 7.58
C LEU A 532 1.83 -3.98 7.43
N ASN A 533 0.53 -4.09 7.72
CA ASN A 533 -0.26 -5.30 7.48
C ASN A 533 -1.07 -5.22 6.18
N PHE A 534 -1.34 -3.99 5.72
CA PHE A 534 -2.09 -3.62 4.53
C PHE A 534 -1.23 -2.70 3.66
N PRO A 535 -1.45 -2.64 2.34
CA PRO A 535 -0.77 -1.67 1.49
C PRO A 535 -1.14 -0.25 1.92
N ASP A 536 -0.26 0.69 1.61
CA ASP A 536 -0.55 2.11 1.81
C ASP A 536 -1.60 2.58 0.83
N TRP A 537 -1.49 2.12 -0.42
CA TRP A 537 -2.38 2.49 -1.50
C TRP A 537 -2.98 1.25 -2.17
N LEU A 538 -4.29 1.22 -2.31
CA LEU A 538 -5.01 0.13 -2.96
C LEU A 538 -5.69 0.65 -4.22
N PHE A 539 -5.47 -0.04 -5.34
CA PHE A 539 -6.16 0.22 -6.60
C PHE A 539 -7.25 -0.82 -6.76
N SER A 540 -8.49 -0.36 -6.73
CA SER A 540 -9.67 -1.22 -6.72
C SER A 540 -10.62 -0.92 -7.86
N GLY A 541 -11.39 -1.92 -8.27
CA GLY A 541 -12.51 -1.75 -9.20
C GLY A 541 -13.80 -1.49 -8.43
N ILE A 542 -14.59 -0.50 -8.85
CA ILE A 542 -15.94 -0.26 -8.29
C ILE A 542 -17.00 -0.25 -9.39
N GLU A 543 -18.11 -0.92 -9.10
CA GLU A 543 -19.31 -0.83 -9.93
C GLU A 543 -20.19 0.33 -9.43
N ASP A 544 -20.26 1.43 -10.18
CA ASP A 544 -21.14 2.58 -9.86
C ASP A 544 -22.25 2.74 -10.91
N PRO A 545 -23.52 2.42 -10.56
CA PRO A 545 -24.65 2.44 -11.49
C PRO A 545 -25.18 3.85 -11.79
N SER A 546 -24.52 4.93 -11.33
CA SER A 546 -25.02 6.28 -11.51
C SER A 546 -25.12 6.68 -13.00
N PRO A 547 -26.27 7.23 -13.44
CA PRO A 547 -26.46 7.63 -14.83
C PRO A 547 -25.76 8.96 -15.11
N LEU A 548 -24.82 8.94 -16.06
CA LEU A 548 -24.13 10.11 -16.65
C LEU A 548 -23.18 10.89 -15.73
N GLY A 549 -21.88 10.84 -16.04
CA GLY A 549 -20.93 11.91 -15.68
C GLY A 549 -20.32 11.82 -14.28
N ASP A 550 -20.35 10.65 -13.69
CA ASP A 550 -19.78 10.36 -12.39
C ASP A 550 -18.34 9.82 -12.58
N ALA A 551 -17.44 10.24 -11.69
CA ALA A 551 -15.99 10.23 -11.93
C ALA A 551 -15.46 8.88 -12.43
N ALA A 552 -14.57 8.90 -13.42
CA ALA A 552 -13.85 7.70 -13.86
C ALA A 552 -13.10 7.03 -12.70
N VAL A 553 -12.66 7.82 -11.72
CA VAL A 553 -12.02 7.34 -10.49
C VAL A 553 -12.55 8.11 -9.29
N TYR A 554 -12.98 7.36 -8.27
CA TYR A 554 -13.27 7.87 -6.94
C TYR A 554 -12.08 7.65 -6.01
N ARG A 555 -11.96 8.52 -5.02
CA ARG A 555 -10.91 8.46 -4.00
C ARG A 555 -11.57 8.60 -2.64
N GLU A 556 -11.10 7.82 -1.68
CA GLU A 556 -11.38 8.17 -0.29
C GLU A 556 -10.70 9.50 0.04
N PHE A 557 -11.30 10.29 0.95
CA PHE A 557 -10.67 11.52 1.42
C PHE A 557 -9.29 11.19 2.02
N PRO A 558 -8.22 11.87 1.59
CA PRO A 558 -6.90 11.71 2.13
C PRO A 558 -6.94 11.89 3.64
N ARG A 559 -6.17 11.07 4.36
CA ARG A 559 -6.07 11.19 5.82
C ARG A 559 -5.11 12.31 6.16
N PHE A 560 -5.60 13.54 6.03
CA PHE A 560 -4.93 14.74 6.51
C PHE A 560 -4.81 14.67 8.04
N THR A 561 -3.64 14.26 8.52
CA THR A 561 -3.38 14.17 9.96
C THR A 561 -2.70 15.46 10.41
N PRO A 562 -3.42 16.35 11.13
CA PRO A 562 -2.84 17.60 11.59
C PRO A 562 -1.85 17.34 12.74
N VAL A 563 -0.93 18.27 12.93
CA VAL A 563 -0.08 18.26 14.14
C VAL A 563 -0.92 18.61 15.37
N PRO A 564 -0.77 17.89 16.50
CA PRO A 564 -1.36 18.26 17.78
C PRO A 564 -1.00 19.71 18.14
N ASN A 565 -2.03 20.54 18.42
CA ASN A 565 -1.96 21.97 18.76
C ASN A 565 -1.97 22.99 17.61
N PHE A 566 -1.93 22.59 16.34
CA PHE A 566 -2.08 23.52 15.20
C PHE A 566 -3.54 23.68 14.73
N GLY A 567 -4.49 23.02 15.40
CA GLY A 567 -5.89 22.95 14.97
C GLY A 567 -6.09 22.06 13.75
N THR A 568 -7.33 21.65 13.47
CA THR A 568 -7.61 20.67 12.41
C THR A 568 -7.45 21.23 10.99
N ASN A 569 -7.43 22.57 10.83
CA ASN A 569 -7.61 23.20 9.51
C ASN A 569 -6.40 24.02 9.02
N ALA A 570 -5.40 24.29 9.87
CA ALA A 570 -4.37 25.31 9.59
C ALA A 570 -3.00 24.78 9.09
N GLY A 571 -2.75 23.46 9.15
CA GLY A 571 -1.46 22.89 8.75
C GLY A 571 -0.25 23.45 9.56
N PRO A 572 0.97 22.98 9.29
CA PRO A 572 1.30 21.83 8.46
C PRO A 572 0.83 20.50 9.08
N GLY A 573 0.85 19.43 8.30
CA GLY A 573 0.48 18.08 8.75
C GLY A 573 1.02 17.00 7.82
N ILE A 574 0.62 15.75 8.03
CA ILE A 574 1.07 14.63 7.20
C ILE A 574 -0.07 13.89 6.52
N LEU A 575 0.23 13.36 5.34
CA LEU A 575 -0.60 12.41 4.61
C LEU A 575 -0.27 11.00 5.07
N GLN A 576 -1.30 10.14 5.15
CA GLN A 576 -1.18 8.78 5.66
C GLN A 576 -2.16 7.83 4.95
N GLY A 577 -1.78 6.55 4.89
CA GLY A 577 -2.63 5.48 4.39
C GLY A 577 -3.43 4.75 5.49
N PRO A 578 -4.20 3.73 5.11
CA PRO A 578 -4.45 3.29 3.73
C PRO A 578 -5.30 4.30 2.94
N VAL A 579 -5.09 4.37 1.62
CA VAL A 579 -5.87 5.15 0.65
C VAL A 579 -6.34 4.21 -0.46
N ASP A 580 -7.63 4.25 -0.76
CA ASP A 580 -8.23 3.44 -1.81
C ASP A 580 -8.56 4.31 -3.04
N PHE A 581 -8.00 3.92 -4.18
CA PHE A 581 -8.30 4.47 -5.51
C PHE A 581 -9.31 3.55 -6.21
N LEU A 582 -10.53 4.02 -6.36
CA LEU A 582 -11.65 3.23 -6.86
C LEU A 582 -11.90 3.58 -8.33
N PHE A 583 -11.45 2.72 -9.24
CA PHE A 583 -11.63 2.87 -10.68
C PHE A 583 -12.99 2.33 -11.08
N ASN A 584 -13.79 3.16 -11.76
CA ASN A 584 -15.12 2.76 -12.22
C ASN A 584 -15.00 1.67 -13.30
N ILE A 585 -15.54 0.48 -13.05
CA ILE A 585 -15.49 -0.68 -13.95
C ILE A 585 -16.82 -0.95 -14.67
N ASN A 586 -17.79 -0.02 -14.63
CA ASN A 586 -19.09 -0.15 -15.32
C ASN A 586 -19.04 0.08 -16.85
N GLY A 587 -17.85 0.18 -17.44
CA GLY A 587 -17.67 0.46 -18.87
C GLY A 587 -17.75 -0.78 -19.78
N PRO A 588 -18.09 -0.61 -21.08
CA PRO A 588 -18.41 0.67 -21.75
C PRO A 588 -19.86 1.13 -21.47
N LEU A 589 -20.03 2.41 -21.09
CA LEU A 589 -21.36 2.99 -20.81
C LEU A 589 -21.94 3.66 -22.05
N ILE A 590 -23.10 3.19 -22.53
CA ILE A 590 -23.85 3.79 -23.65
C ILE A 590 -25.02 4.58 -23.08
N VAL A 591 -25.13 5.85 -23.46
CA VAL A 591 -26.21 6.73 -22.98
C VAL A 591 -26.98 7.34 -24.13
N ASN A 592 -28.30 7.34 -23.97
CA ASN A 592 -29.22 8.02 -24.86
C ASN A 592 -29.38 9.46 -24.37
N PHE A 593 -29.05 10.43 -25.22
CA PHE A 593 -29.27 11.84 -24.89
C PHE A 593 -30.69 12.27 -25.25
N TYR A 594 -31.44 12.75 -24.25
CA TYR A 594 -32.66 13.52 -24.45
C TYR A 594 -32.41 14.96 -23.99
N SER A 595 -32.02 15.85 -24.91
CA SER A 595 -31.78 17.26 -24.61
C SER A 595 -32.80 18.13 -25.35
N THR A 596 -33.66 18.84 -24.62
CA THR A 596 -34.67 19.75 -25.20
C THR A 596 -34.08 20.92 -25.97
N ASN A 597 -32.78 21.21 -25.81
CA ASN A 597 -32.12 22.44 -26.28
C ASN A 597 -31.01 22.21 -27.33
N PHE A 598 -30.84 20.98 -27.82
CA PHE A 598 -29.88 20.67 -28.89
C PHE A 598 -30.63 20.18 -30.14
N PHE A 599 -30.01 20.37 -31.32
CA PHE A 599 -30.50 19.84 -32.61
C PHE A 599 -30.63 18.30 -32.67
N LEU A 600 -30.31 17.59 -31.58
CA LEU A 600 -30.37 16.13 -31.41
C LEU A 600 -31.55 15.68 -30.54
N ASN A 601 -32.65 16.44 -30.52
CA ASN A 601 -33.91 15.99 -29.93
C ASN A 601 -34.46 14.80 -30.72
N GLY A 602 -34.55 13.62 -30.08
CA GLY A 602 -35.25 12.46 -30.63
C GLY A 602 -34.36 11.36 -31.22
N LEU A 603 -33.09 11.25 -30.83
CA LEU A 603 -32.26 10.13 -31.27
C LEU A 603 -32.82 8.79 -30.73
N PRO A 604 -33.11 7.80 -31.61
CA PRO A 604 -33.51 6.46 -31.19
C PRO A 604 -32.34 5.72 -30.51
N GLN A 605 -32.64 4.69 -29.73
CA GLN A 605 -31.69 3.85 -28.98
C GLN A 605 -30.50 3.32 -29.82
N ALA A 606 -30.66 3.25 -31.14
CA ALA A 606 -29.61 2.87 -32.11
C ALA A 606 -28.49 3.91 -32.31
N GLN A 607 -28.59 5.11 -31.73
CA GLN A 607 -27.61 6.20 -31.83
C GLN A 607 -27.03 6.59 -30.44
N GLY A 608 -27.15 5.70 -29.45
CA GLY A 608 -26.57 5.93 -28.12
C GLY A 608 -25.07 6.22 -28.21
N GLN A 609 -24.61 7.26 -27.52
CA GLN A 609 -23.20 7.65 -27.53
C GLN A 609 -22.45 6.89 -26.43
N THR A 610 -21.28 6.37 -26.76
CA THR A 610 -20.33 5.84 -25.76
C THR A 610 -19.82 7.00 -24.91
N ASN A 611 -20.12 6.97 -23.61
CA ASN A 611 -19.76 8.05 -22.69
C ASN A 611 -18.38 7.86 -22.06
N PHE A 612 -17.96 6.60 -21.86
CA PHE A 612 -16.71 6.31 -21.17
C PHE A 612 -16.25 4.87 -21.43
N VAL A 613 -15.01 4.73 -21.87
CA VAL A 613 -14.31 3.45 -21.99
C VAL A 613 -12.87 3.62 -21.54
N TRP A 614 -12.34 2.65 -20.81
CA TRP A 614 -10.94 2.65 -20.43
C TRP A 614 -10.03 2.22 -21.58
N GLY A 615 -8.92 2.94 -21.74
CA GLY A 615 -7.86 2.56 -22.64
C GLY A 615 -6.47 2.72 -22.02
N SER A 616 -5.45 2.25 -22.71
CA SER A 616 -4.06 2.58 -22.42
C SER A 616 -3.34 2.93 -23.70
N PHE A 617 -2.64 4.05 -23.65
CA PHE A 617 -1.91 4.61 -24.78
C PHE A 617 -0.43 4.66 -24.44
N ASP A 618 0.37 4.27 -25.43
CA ASP A 618 1.78 4.59 -25.45
C ASP A 618 2.02 5.76 -26.41
N SER A 619 3.21 6.33 -26.37
CA SER A 619 3.61 7.39 -27.31
C SER A 619 3.94 6.85 -28.70
N SER A 620 3.52 5.62 -29.01
CA SER A 620 3.76 4.98 -30.30
C SER A 620 2.58 5.21 -31.25
N THR A 621 2.66 4.62 -32.45
CA THR A 621 1.57 4.63 -33.44
C THR A 621 0.70 3.37 -33.37
N ASN A 622 0.87 2.55 -32.33
CA ASN A 622 0.08 1.32 -32.17
C ASN A 622 -1.37 1.64 -31.78
N ALA A 623 -2.27 0.71 -32.08
CA ALA A 623 -3.66 0.81 -31.65
C ALA A 623 -3.75 0.80 -30.11
N PRO A 624 -4.67 1.59 -29.52
CA PRO A 624 -4.84 1.64 -28.08
C PRO A 624 -5.28 0.28 -27.52
N ILE A 625 -4.80 -0.07 -26.32
CA ILE A 625 -5.36 -1.20 -25.57
C ILE A 625 -6.68 -0.72 -24.96
N VAL A 626 -7.75 -1.50 -25.07
CA VAL A 626 -9.09 -1.17 -24.55
C VAL A 626 -9.51 -2.22 -23.52
N TYR A 627 -10.12 -1.79 -22.41
CA TYR A 627 -10.52 -2.67 -21.29
C TYR A 627 -12.05 -2.81 -21.15
N PRO A 628 -12.53 -3.95 -20.60
CA PRO A 628 -11.80 -5.17 -20.28
C PRO A 628 -11.54 -5.94 -21.59
N GLU A 629 -10.40 -6.63 -21.73
CA GLU A 629 -9.94 -7.20 -23.02
C GLU A 629 -11.06 -7.80 -23.93
N SER A 630 -11.11 -7.34 -25.18
CA SER A 630 -11.88 -7.87 -26.34
C SER A 630 -13.27 -7.30 -26.63
N TYR A 631 -13.33 -5.99 -26.76
CA TYR A 631 -14.25 -5.34 -27.68
C TYR A 631 -13.42 -4.45 -28.62
N THR A 632 -12.79 -5.04 -29.64
CA THR A 632 -12.36 -4.24 -30.80
C THR A 632 -13.60 -3.52 -31.35
N ILE A 633 -13.48 -2.36 -32.00
CA ILE A 633 -14.61 -1.72 -32.71
C ILE A 633 -15.36 -2.75 -33.54
N THR A 634 -14.63 -3.64 -34.24
CA THR A 634 -15.21 -4.74 -35.00
C THR A 634 -16.03 -5.72 -34.15
N ASN A 635 -15.59 -6.06 -32.94
CA ASN A 635 -16.35 -6.91 -32.03
C ASN A 635 -17.56 -6.19 -31.43
N ILE A 636 -17.46 -4.90 -31.13
CA ILE A 636 -18.60 -4.08 -30.67
C ILE A 636 -19.62 -3.93 -31.79
N ASP A 637 -19.18 -3.57 -32.99
CA ASP A 637 -20.06 -3.43 -34.16
C ASP A 637 -20.75 -4.77 -34.45
N ASN A 638 -20.03 -5.89 -34.36
CA ASN A 638 -20.64 -7.21 -34.53
C ASN A 638 -21.65 -7.55 -33.43
N LEU A 639 -21.50 -7.00 -32.22
CA LEU A 639 -22.41 -7.22 -31.08
C LEU A 639 -23.58 -6.23 -31.03
N LEU A 640 -23.41 -5.00 -31.51
CA LEU A 640 -24.45 -3.97 -31.55
C LEU A 640 -25.26 -4.03 -32.85
N PHE A 641 -24.63 -4.37 -33.97
CA PHE A 641 -25.24 -4.44 -35.28
C PHE A 641 -25.21 -5.90 -35.76
N PHE A 642 -26.33 -6.60 -35.59
CA PHE A 642 -26.58 -7.88 -36.23
C PHE A 642 -27.97 -7.88 -36.85
N TYR A 643 -28.02 -7.63 -38.16
CA TYR A 643 -29.26 -7.56 -38.93
C TYR A 643 -29.02 -7.96 -40.39
N VAL A 644 -30.10 -8.36 -41.08
CA VAL A 644 -30.07 -8.69 -42.50
C VAL A 644 -30.03 -7.39 -43.31
N ILE A 645 -29.03 -7.22 -44.18
CA ILE A 645 -28.92 -6.02 -45.03
C ILE A 645 -29.71 -6.12 -46.32
N THR A 646 -30.04 -7.34 -46.74
CA THR A 646 -30.90 -7.55 -47.90
C THR A 646 -32.30 -7.04 -47.57
N THR A 647 -32.75 -5.99 -48.25
CA THR A 647 -34.09 -5.40 -48.04
C THR A 647 -35.14 -5.97 -48.99
N ALA A 648 -34.73 -6.40 -50.19
CA ALA A 648 -35.54 -7.15 -51.14
C ALA A 648 -34.64 -7.97 -52.07
N PRO A 649 -34.92 -9.27 -52.27
CA PRO A 649 -34.28 -10.06 -53.32
C PRO A 649 -34.64 -9.55 -54.72
N PRO A 650 -33.80 -9.76 -55.76
CA PRO A 650 -34.15 -9.44 -57.14
C PRO A 650 -35.40 -10.21 -57.62
N ASP A 651 -36.16 -9.63 -58.54
CA ASP A 651 -37.32 -10.29 -59.15
C ASP A 651 -36.93 -11.58 -59.91
N GLY A 652 -37.80 -12.59 -59.82
CA GLY A 652 -37.69 -13.85 -60.57
C GLY A 652 -38.60 -13.89 -61.80
N ARG A 653 -38.42 -14.91 -62.64
CA ARG A 653 -39.29 -15.20 -63.80
C ARG A 653 -39.68 -16.67 -63.84
N VAL A 654 -40.94 -16.95 -64.18
CA VAL A 654 -41.46 -18.32 -64.27
C VAL A 654 -40.60 -19.14 -65.25
N GLY A 655 -40.17 -20.33 -64.81
CA GLY A 655 -39.39 -21.26 -65.63
C GLY A 655 -37.92 -20.89 -65.85
N VAL A 656 -37.43 -19.78 -65.28
CA VAL A 656 -36.02 -19.34 -65.38
C VAL A 656 -35.28 -19.66 -64.09
N SER A 657 -34.06 -20.21 -64.19
CA SER A 657 -33.22 -20.46 -63.03
C SER A 657 -32.91 -19.16 -62.26
N TYR A 658 -33.09 -19.19 -60.95
CA TYR A 658 -32.91 -18.07 -60.04
C TYR A 658 -31.89 -18.43 -58.96
N SER A 659 -31.03 -17.47 -58.59
CA SER A 659 -30.07 -17.62 -57.49
C SER A 659 -29.74 -16.25 -56.92
N THR A 660 -29.83 -16.09 -55.60
CA THR A 660 -29.45 -14.86 -54.90
C THR A 660 -28.92 -15.16 -53.50
N GLN A 661 -27.99 -14.35 -53.03
CA GLN A 661 -27.40 -14.44 -51.70
C GLN A 661 -28.08 -13.42 -50.78
N LEU A 662 -28.48 -13.88 -49.59
CA LEU A 662 -28.86 -12.99 -48.49
C LEU A 662 -27.62 -12.67 -47.67
N ASP A 663 -27.47 -11.40 -47.30
CA ASP A 663 -26.31 -10.90 -46.56
C ASP A 663 -26.73 -10.27 -45.23
N THR A 664 -25.81 -10.30 -44.26
CA THR A 664 -25.93 -9.61 -42.97
C THR A 664 -24.91 -8.48 -42.85
N ALA A 665 -25.24 -7.50 -42.00
CA ALA A 665 -24.25 -6.60 -41.42
C ALA A 665 -23.95 -7.04 -39.98
N GLY A 666 -22.66 -7.08 -39.67
CA GLY A 666 -22.10 -7.53 -38.40
C GLY A 666 -22.44 -8.98 -38.05
N GLY A 667 -22.44 -9.29 -36.75
CA GLY A 667 -22.50 -10.65 -36.21
C GLY A 667 -21.22 -11.48 -36.39
N GLN A 668 -21.16 -12.65 -35.74
CA GLN A 668 -20.01 -13.56 -35.79
C GLN A 668 -20.30 -14.84 -36.60
N ALA A 669 -19.51 -15.05 -37.65
CA ALA A 669 -19.55 -16.28 -38.43
C ALA A 669 -19.21 -17.52 -37.57
N PRO A 670 -19.69 -18.72 -37.94
CA PRO A 670 -20.59 -19.02 -39.06
C PRO A 670 -22.03 -18.51 -38.85
N PHE A 671 -22.69 -18.15 -39.95
CA PHE A 671 -24.11 -17.78 -39.99
C PHE A 671 -24.96 -18.93 -40.47
N LEU A 672 -26.09 -19.17 -39.80
CA LEU A 672 -27.05 -20.21 -40.12
C LEU A 672 -28.40 -19.57 -40.48
N TRP A 673 -28.80 -19.70 -41.74
CA TRP A 673 -30.04 -19.16 -42.27
C TRP A 673 -31.16 -20.20 -42.29
N SER A 674 -32.37 -19.75 -42.01
CA SER A 674 -33.58 -20.57 -42.08
C SER A 674 -34.81 -19.73 -42.40
N LEU A 675 -35.86 -20.36 -42.93
CA LEU A 675 -37.17 -19.74 -42.99
C LEU A 675 -37.78 -19.75 -41.59
N ASN A 676 -38.31 -18.61 -41.15
CA ASN A 676 -38.98 -18.52 -39.87
C ASN A 676 -40.15 -19.51 -39.82
N ALA A 677 -40.39 -20.13 -38.66
CA ALA A 677 -41.43 -21.15 -38.50
C ALA A 677 -42.86 -20.65 -38.81
N SER A 678 -43.09 -19.34 -38.77
CA SER A 678 -44.38 -18.71 -39.09
C SER A 678 -44.45 -18.09 -40.49
N SER A 679 -43.42 -18.27 -41.31
CA SER A 679 -43.30 -17.70 -42.66
C SER A 679 -44.25 -18.37 -43.66
N ALA A 680 -44.76 -17.62 -44.64
CA ALA A 680 -45.66 -18.13 -45.68
C ALA A 680 -44.97 -19.01 -46.75
N GLY A 681 -43.64 -19.17 -46.68
CA GLY A 681 -42.85 -20.00 -47.58
C GLY A 681 -42.33 -19.24 -48.82
N LEU A 682 -41.32 -19.79 -49.48
CA LEU A 682 -40.79 -19.25 -50.73
C LEU A 682 -41.69 -19.61 -51.93
N PRO A 683 -41.59 -18.90 -53.08
CA PRO A 683 -42.26 -19.31 -54.31
C PRO A 683 -41.98 -20.78 -54.66
N ASP A 684 -43.00 -21.48 -55.16
CA ASP A 684 -42.87 -22.88 -55.56
C ASP A 684 -41.70 -23.09 -56.53
N GLY A 685 -40.79 -23.98 -56.18
CA GLY A 685 -39.58 -24.27 -56.94
C GLY A 685 -38.32 -23.52 -56.50
N LEU A 686 -38.42 -22.63 -55.49
CA LEU A 686 -37.27 -22.02 -54.81
C LEU A 686 -37.05 -22.61 -53.41
N THR A 687 -35.79 -22.61 -52.96
CA THR A 687 -35.39 -23.08 -51.62
C THR A 687 -34.32 -22.14 -51.03
N LEU A 688 -34.30 -22.02 -49.70
CA LEU A 688 -33.25 -21.31 -48.95
C LEU A 688 -32.23 -22.32 -48.41
N SER A 689 -30.94 -22.10 -48.69
CA SER A 689 -29.86 -22.89 -48.11
C SER A 689 -29.49 -22.38 -46.70
N PRO A 690 -28.87 -23.22 -45.85
CA PRO A 690 -28.34 -22.80 -44.55
C PRO A 690 -27.29 -21.69 -44.63
N ASP A 691 -26.64 -21.52 -45.78
CA ASP A 691 -25.64 -20.46 -46.05
C ASP A 691 -26.28 -19.15 -46.56
N GLY A 692 -27.61 -19.08 -46.64
CA GLY A 692 -28.34 -17.86 -47.01
C GLY A 692 -28.58 -17.69 -48.52
N VAL A 693 -28.43 -18.74 -49.32
CA VAL A 693 -28.69 -18.69 -50.78
C VAL A 693 -30.13 -19.10 -51.07
N ILE A 694 -30.91 -18.23 -51.72
CA ILE A 694 -32.20 -18.60 -52.32
C ILE A 694 -31.95 -19.03 -53.76
N SER A 695 -32.29 -20.28 -54.11
CA SER A 695 -32.08 -20.80 -55.46
C SER A 695 -33.14 -21.80 -55.93
N GLY A 696 -33.29 -21.93 -57.25
CA GLY A 696 -34.22 -22.87 -57.88
C GLY A 696 -34.83 -22.32 -59.17
N THR A 697 -35.99 -22.84 -59.57
CA THR A 697 -36.74 -22.38 -60.74
C THR A 697 -38.20 -22.15 -60.34
N PRO A 698 -38.66 -20.89 -60.25
CA PRO A 698 -40.01 -20.61 -59.79
C PRO A 698 -41.04 -21.03 -60.84
N THR A 699 -42.18 -21.56 -60.41
CA THR A 699 -43.19 -22.16 -61.30
C THR A 699 -44.47 -21.34 -61.45
N THR A 700 -44.72 -20.42 -60.52
CA THR A 700 -45.99 -19.66 -60.44
C THR A 700 -45.70 -18.17 -60.26
N GLU A 701 -46.28 -17.35 -61.13
CA GLU A 701 -46.21 -15.88 -61.02
C GLU A 701 -46.89 -15.37 -59.74
N GLY A 702 -46.41 -14.26 -59.19
CA GLY A 702 -46.98 -13.67 -57.99
C GLY A 702 -45.97 -12.94 -57.12
N ILE A 703 -46.47 -12.23 -56.11
CA ILE A 703 -45.67 -11.59 -55.06
C ILE A 703 -45.74 -12.50 -53.84
N TYR A 704 -44.57 -12.89 -53.33
CA TYR A 704 -44.44 -13.80 -52.20
C TYR A 704 -43.70 -13.10 -51.07
N ASP A 705 -44.39 -12.87 -49.96
CA ASP A 705 -43.83 -12.34 -48.73
C ASP A 705 -43.37 -13.49 -47.84
N PHE A 706 -42.14 -13.45 -47.37
CA PHE A 706 -41.55 -14.48 -46.52
C PHE A 706 -40.60 -13.89 -45.49
N THR A 707 -40.52 -14.53 -44.33
CA THR A 707 -39.67 -14.13 -43.22
C THR A 707 -38.49 -15.10 -43.09
N VAL A 708 -37.28 -14.56 -42.96
CA VAL A 708 -36.05 -15.33 -42.72
C VAL A 708 -35.48 -15.04 -41.33
N ASP A 709 -34.90 -16.07 -40.73
CA ASP A 709 -34.11 -15.98 -39.51
C ASP A 709 -32.65 -16.30 -39.84
N VAL A 710 -31.71 -15.52 -39.30
CA VAL A 710 -30.28 -15.83 -39.34
C VAL A 710 -29.71 -15.85 -37.94
N THR A 711 -29.01 -16.94 -37.61
CA THR A 711 -28.38 -17.16 -36.30
C THR A 711 -26.88 -17.16 -36.45
N GLU A 712 -26.19 -16.40 -35.60
CA GLU A 712 -24.72 -16.35 -35.55
C GLU A 712 -24.14 -17.38 -34.57
N SER A 713 -22.80 -17.53 -34.56
CA SER A 713 -22.09 -18.47 -33.69
C SER A 713 -22.26 -18.20 -32.19
N GLY A 714 -22.54 -16.95 -31.81
CA GLY A 714 -22.88 -16.54 -30.45
C GLY A 714 -24.31 -16.90 -30.00
N GLY A 715 -25.12 -17.52 -30.88
CA GLY A 715 -26.48 -17.97 -30.59
C GLY A 715 -27.54 -16.86 -30.64
N ARG A 716 -27.19 -15.64 -31.05
CA ARG A 716 -28.16 -14.57 -31.32
C ARG A 716 -28.80 -14.80 -32.68
N THR A 717 -30.10 -14.49 -32.78
CA THR A 717 -30.88 -14.59 -34.01
C THR A 717 -31.48 -13.23 -34.36
N THR A 718 -31.46 -12.88 -35.63
CA THR A 718 -32.15 -11.70 -36.18
C THR A 718 -33.10 -12.14 -37.29
N THR A 719 -34.20 -11.40 -37.44
CA THR A 719 -35.34 -11.77 -38.29
C THR A 719 -35.63 -10.64 -39.25
N GLN A 720 -35.90 -10.96 -40.52
CA GLN A 720 -36.22 -9.99 -41.56
C GLN A 720 -37.35 -10.49 -42.46
N ASP A 721 -38.33 -9.62 -42.68
CA ASP A 721 -39.38 -9.82 -43.69
C ASP A 721 -38.86 -9.37 -45.06
N LEU A 722 -39.06 -10.22 -46.07
CA LEU A 722 -38.66 -10.02 -47.45
C LEU A 722 -39.83 -10.31 -48.39
N SER A 723 -39.77 -9.73 -49.59
CA SER A 723 -40.75 -9.99 -50.64
C SER A 723 -40.03 -10.23 -51.96
N ILE A 724 -40.43 -11.28 -52.67
CA ILE A 724 -39.93 -11.58 -54.02
C ILE A 724 -41.08 -11.58 -55.02
N ASN A 725 -40.91 -10.84 -56.11
CA ASN A 725 -41.85 -10.78 -57.21
C ASN A 725 -41.43 -11.76 -58.32
N ILE A 726 -42.32 -12.68 -58.68
CA ILE A 726 -42.15 -13.61 -59.80
C ILE A 726 -43.01 -13.12 -60.97
N THR A 727 -42.33 -12.73 -62.04
CA THR A 727 -42.94 -12.22 -63.27
C THR A 727 -43.14 -13.33 -64.31
N PRO A 728 -44.03 -13.14 -65.30
CA PRO A 728 -44.30 -14.14 -66.35
C PRO A 728 -43.07 -14.61 -67.13
#